data_AF-A0A951K2D6-F1
#
_entry.id   AF-A0A951K2D6-F1
#
_cell.length_a   1.000
_cell.length_b   1.000
_cell.length_c   1.000
_cell.angle_alpha   90.00
_cell.angle_beta   90.00
_cell.angle_gamma   90.00
#
_symmetry.space_group_name_H-M   'P 1'
#
loop_
_entity.id
_entity.type
_entity.pdbx_description
1 polymer ?
#
loop_
_entity_poly.entity_id
_entity_poly.type
_entity_poly.pdbx_seq_one_letter_code
_entity_poly.pdbx_strand_id
1 'polypeptide(L)'
;MGGRAPARHPSGGVGPDRGRRGGQPSPRLGLHLRLPLRQQGRAAAAQAPVRRAVHRGRRGRRLRWRPDRAGGPPHGPDRWAAPGGQRRVGRTRTRPAGAGPEGTRRVLRGRRRHPRQHASSRQRPADQHRGRRVPRGRHHVPGPALAGDRGRTSTDRRGRRHPRVVRRRGPATGDGRARRRCRRTQRHAGGRPRPLGRRRADARRLGQHRQPRQGQRAPRGPPGGRRYGQHPLQLCPAADRPRHPPRRPARAGVPRHAPHRGPRRRLRPCVLRVRRGRGRRHALHPFRGRRRLDLEHVTPPTGPADDAPRPERAHDIDRLVAALELEQKVRLLTGASFWTTYAEPAVGLRSMVMSDGPVGVRGTGWDERDTSATLPSPTAQAATWDPTLVARLGELLASAARRKDVDVLLAPTLNLPRSPLAGRHFECYSEDPLLTGAIAAAYVRGVQTGGVGTTAKHYVANDSETQRFTLDVAVDERVLRELYLAPFERVVRDAGCWLVMTAYNAVNGHSMTESPLLDDPLTASWGFDGVVVSDWTAVRSVVASASAAQDLAMPGPHSPWTDGLVDAVRDGQVDEATIDRKVRRLLRLASRVGALDAVPVTGPRAAAIGTDDQRRLLRAAAAAGTVLVRNHGPLLPLDPATLQRVAVLGPSAASPRIQGGGSAAVTPEVVVSPLDGIRAMLGPDVAVDHAVGARISRGPEPVDLDDVTDPVTGEPGLRVRLLDADGVELRSEQRLAGTLVWTADEVPPELAAVEVHTRLCADVSGCWQVAVAGSGHFTLDVAGATLVDQHIEPEADDPAAVMLAPPYRGGSVDLVEGETVEVGVRHRVEHIEIGVTVVLGVERPTPSDEEELDRAVALAADADAAVVVVGTTERIESEGFDRTTLALPGRQDELVACVAQANPSTVVVVNAGGPVLMPWRTDVAAVLLMWFPGQEFGGALADVLDGTIEPGGRLTTTWPVTEDDAPVLDTTPVDGTLVYDEGLDIGYRAWLRSGRTPAYWFGHGLGYTTWSYEAIAVTATGHGARAQVRVTNAGRCSGREVVQVYLARPDSAVERPVRWLAGFAAVTAEAGASVEATVDLPARAFAHWSTDRGGWMVEPGTWHVLAGRSAADLPLTTTLERR
;
A
#
# COMPACT_ATOMS: atom_id res chain seq x y z
N MET A 1 61.67 4.17 36.88
CA MET A 1 62.92 4.03 36.11
C MET A 1 62.55 4.28 34.65
N GLY A 2 63.09 5.20 33.85
CA GLY A 2 64.26 6.11 33.97
C GLY A 2 65.18 5.92 32.73
N GLY A 3 65.67 6.93 31.98
CA GLY A 3 65.51 8.41 32.00
C GLY A 3 65.28 9.00 30.58
N ARG A 4 65.18 10.33 30.37
CA ARG A 4 66.27 11.31 30.02
C ARG A 4 67.06 10.97 28.73
N ALA A 5 67.36 11.87 27.77
CA ALA A 5 67.37 13.35 27.73
C ALA A 5 67.24 13.94 26.28
N PRO A 6 67.17 15.30 26.06
CA PRO A 6 66.83 15.94 24.77
C PRO A 6 67.81 17.00 24.19
N ALA A 7 67.56 17.46 22.95
CA ALA A 7 68.11 18.68 22.29
C ALA A 7 67.29 18.99 21.00
N ARG A 8 67.33 20.13 20.28
CA ARG A 8 67.42 21.60 20.49
C ARG A 8 67.72 22.25 19.11
N HIS A 9 66.80 23.06 18.56
CA HIS A 9 66.91 24.37 17.84
C HIS A 9 68.24 24.92 17.22
N PRO A 10 68.25 25.99 16.36
CA PRO A 10 67.17 26.71 15.61
C PRO A 10 67.56 27.25 14.17
N SER A 11 66.77 28.20 13.62
CA SER A 11 67.03 29.15 12.48
C SER A 11 67.00 28.57 11.04
N GLY A 12 66.62 29.29 9.97
CA GLY A 12 66.08 30.66 9.72
C GLY A 12 65.98 30.90 8.18
N GLY A 13 65.36 31.94 7.57
CA GLY A 13 64.62 33.14 8.01
C GLY A 13 64.26 34.06 6.79
N VAL A 14 63.96 35.36 7.04
CA VAL A 14 63.77 36.48 6.04
C VAL A 14 62.38 36.61 5.34
N GLY A 15 61.86 37.86 5.28
CA GLY A 15 60.61 38.30 4.60
C GLY A 15 60.89 39.26 3.41
N PRO A 16 60.24 40.45 3.23
CA PRO A 16 59.41 41.22 4.18
C PRO A 16 58.19 42.05 3.62
N ASP A 17 57.50 42.80 4.52
CA ASP A 17 56.82 44.12 4.34
C ASP A 17 55.63 44.31 3.35
N ARG A 18 54.56 45.12 3.58
CA ARG A 18 54.02 46.01 4.65
C ARG A 18 52.48 46.12 4.48
N GLY A 19 51.61 46.45 5.46
CA GLY A 19 51.73 46.93 6.86
C GLY A 19 50.47 46.53 7.66
N ARG A 20 49.68 47.33 8.42
CA ARG A 20 49.70 48.70 9.06
C ARG A 20 48.34 48.86 9.82
N ARG A 21 48.13 49.55 10.97
CA ARG A 21 48.97 50.02 12.11
C ARG A 21 48.17 50.58 13.34
N GLY A 22 47.20 49.87 13.94
CA GLY A 22 46.68 50.16 15.31
C GLY A 22 45.16 50.42 15.47
N GLY A 23 44.57 50.37 16.68
CA GLY A 23 45.15 50.12 18.02
C GLY A 23 44.10 49.83 19.14
N GLN A 24 44.54 49.50 20.36
CA GLN A 24 43.69 49.17 21.53
C GLN A 24 43.35 50.41 22.40
N PRO A 25 42.43 50.29 23.40
CA PRO A 25 42.86 49.83 24.74
C PRO A 25 41.91 48.80 25.42
N SER A 26 42.37 48.19 26.51
CA SER A 26 41.56 47.36 27.42
C SER A 26 41.87 47.70 28.89
N PRO A 27 40.94 47.51 29.84
CA PRO A 27 41.24 47.26 31.24
C PRO A 27 41.05 45.77 31.63
N ARG A 28 41.58 45.39 32.79
CA ARG A 28 41.62 44.00 33.33
C ARG A 28 40.70 43.84 34.54
N LEU A 29 40.27 42.59 34.84
CA LEU A 29 40.36 41.87 36.14
C LEU A 29 39.14 40.97 36.44
N GLY A 30 39.40 39.84 37.13
CA GLY A 30 38.37 38.97 37.73
C GLY A 30 38.56 37.49 37.39
N LEU A 31 38.84 36.64 38.39
CA LEU A 31 38.98 35.17 38.23
C LEU A 31 37.97 34.40 39.10
N HIS A 32 37.78 33.13 38.72
CA HIS A 32 37.43 31.96 39.55
C HIS A 32 35.97 31.66 39.99
N LEU A 33 35.49 30.53 39.43
CA LEU A 33 34.97 29.31 40.10
C LEU A 33 33.53 29.23 40.68
N ARG A 34 32.86 28.16 40.20
CA ARG A 34 31.84 27.28 40.85
C ARG A 34 30.38 27.80 41.00
N LEU A 35 29.49 27.06 40.30
CA LEU A 35 28.27 26.35 40.78
C LEU A 35 27.37 27.03 41.85
N PRO A 36 26.02 27.01 41.70
CA PRO A 36 25.31 25.74 41.53
C PRO A 36 24.00 25.73 40.68
N LEU A 37 23.51 24.52 40.40
CA LEU A 37 22.12 24.23 40.03
C LEU A 37 21.15 24.49 41.21
N ARG A 38 20.03 25.21 40.98
CA ARG A 38 18.75 24.93 41.66
C ARG A 38 17.52 25.55 40.97
N GLN A 39 16.35 25.04 41.35
CA GLN A 39 15.05 25.22 40.69
C GLN A 39 14.33 26.53 41.05
N GLN A 40 13.68 27.13 40.05
CA GLN A 40 12.32 27.73 40.05
C GLN A 40 12.06 28.31 38.65
N GLY A 41 10.87 28.30 38.05
CA GLY A 41 9.57 27.80 38.50
C GLY A 41 8.43 28.67 37.93
N ARG A 42 7.73 28.21 36.89
CA ARG A 42 6.54 28.89 36.33
C ARG A 42 5.40 27.88 36.10
N ALA A 43 4.17 28.37 36.16
CA ALA A 43 2.98 27.56 36.38
C ALA A 43 2.22 27.21 35.09
N ALA A 44 1.68 26.00 35.04
CA ALA A 44 0.68 25.61 34.03
C ALA A 44 -0.69 26.22 34.34
N ALA A 45 -1.39 26.69 33.32
CA ALA A 45 -2.77 27.17 33.40
C ALA A 45 -3.72 26.11 32.82
N ALA A 46 -4.47 25.43 33.67
CA ALA A 46 -5.47 24.47 33.22
C ALA A 46 -6.76 25.18 32.74
N GLN A 47 -7.30 24.76 31.60
CA GLN A 47 -8.66 25.11 31.17
C GLN A 47 -9.51 23.83 31.10
N ALA A 48 -10.74 23.91 31.62
CA ALA A 48 -11.72 22.82 31.61
C ALA A 48 -13.01 23.26 30.92
N PRO A 49 -13.68 22.39 30.14
CA PRO A 49 -14.76 22.79 29.24
C PRO A 49 -16.05 23.17 29.97
N VAL A 50 -16.64 24.31 29.59
CA VAL A 50 -17.88 24.83 30.17
C VAL A 50 -19.11 24.17 29.56
N ARG A 51 -19.77 23.27 30.30
CA ARG A 51 -21.14 22.85 29.98
C ARG A 51 -22.14 23.96 30.33
N ARG A 52 -22.91 24.44 29.34
CA ARG A 52 -24.12 25.26 29.58
C ARG A 52 -25.38 24.49 29.20
N ALA A 53 -26.22 24.20 30.20
CA ALA A 53 -27.62 23.86 30.00
C ALA A 53 -28.48 25.12 30.16
N VAL A 54 -29.55 25.25 29.38
CA VAL A 54 -30.57 26.31 29.52
C VAL A 54 -31.92 25.66 29.83
N HIS A 55 -32.68 26.27 30.74
CA HIS A 55 -33.88 25.67 31.32
C HIS A 55 -35.19 26.19 30.65
N ARG A 56 -36.28 25.43 30.83
CA ARG A 56 -37.55 25.61 30.12
C ARG A 56 -38.46 26.69 30.71
N GLY A 57 -39.27 27.34 29.85
CA GLY A 57 -40.67 27.65 30.20
C GLY A 57 -41.38 28.67 29.30
N ARG A 58 -42.73 28.74 29.28
CA ARG A 58 -43.78 27.72 29.54
C ARG A 58 -45.17 28.27 29.14
N ARG A 59 -46.10 27.39 28.71
CA ARG A 59 -47.55 27.63 28.40
C ARG A 59 -47.82 28.33 27.05
N GLY A 60 -48.85 28.00 26.26
CA GLY A 60 -49.70 26.79 26.23
C GLY A 60 -51.19 27.05 25.92
N ARG A 61 -51.89 26.05 25.33
CA ARG A 61 -53.35 25.70 25.41
C ARG A 61 -53.86 25.04 24.11
N ARG A 62 -54.25 23.76 24.25
CA ARG A 62 -55.45 23.08 23.69
C ARG A 62 -55.93 23.38 22.25
N LEU A 63 -56.06 22.31 21.45
CA LEU A 63 -57.39 21.77 21.09
C LEU A 63 -57.31 20.24 20.82
N ARG A 64 -58.41 19.62 20.38
CA ARG A 64 -58.62 18.14 20.37
C ARG A 64 -58.56 17.54 18.96
N TRP A 65 -58.17 16.27 18.84
CA TRP A 65 -58.98 15.25 18.14
C TRP A 65 -58.65 13.80 18.56
N ARG A 66 -59.66 12.93 18.44
CA ARG A 66 -59.73 11.45 18.62
C ARG A 66 -61.14 11.05 18.18
N PRO A 67 -61.37 9.90 17.50
CA PRO A 67 -61.36 8.55 18.11
C PRO A 67 -60.39 7.58 17.39
N ASP A 68 -59.77 6.58 18.03
CA ASP A 68 -60.24 5.20 18.31
C ASP A 68 -60.33 4.27 17.07
N ARG A 69 -60.27 2.93 17.12
CA ARG A 69 -59.67 1.86 17.98
C ARG A 69 -60.39 0.55 17.59
N ALA A 70 -59.73 -0.60 17.81
CA ALA A 70 -60.27 -1.97 17.89
C ALA A 70 -60.44 -2.77 16.58
N GLY A 71 -60.16 -4.08 16.70
CA GLY A 71 -60.10 -5.08 15.63
C GLY A 71 -59.13 -6.21 16.00
N GLY A 72 -59.61 -7.23 16.73
CA GLY A 72 -58.81 -8.38 17.17
C GLY A 72 -58.91 -9.59 16.21
N PRO A 73 -57.97 -10.56 16.28
CA PRO A 73 -57.89 -11.68 15.34
C PRO A 73 -58.74 -12.89 15.77
N PRO A 74 -58.91 -13.87 14.85
CA PRO A 74 -58.91 -15.27 15.27
C PRO A 74 -58.14 -16.26 14.35
N HIS A 75 -57.69 -17.35 14.97
CA HIS A 75 -57.46 -18.73 14.47
C HIS A 75 -56.71 -19.04 13.14
N GLY A 76 -55.70 -19.92 13.28
CA GLY A 76 -55.48 -21.08 12.38
C GLY A 76 -55.82 -22.39 13.14
N PRO A 77 -55.36 -23.60 12.74
CA PRO A 77 -54.34 -23.94 11.73
C PRO A 77 -54.81 -25.00 10.70
N ASP A 78 -53.91 -25.50 9.83
CA ASP A 78 -53.91 -26.94 9.49
C ASP A 78 -52.53 -27.49 9.04
N ARG A 79 -52.46 -28.78 8.67
CA ARG A 79 -51.27 -29.62 8.38
C ARG A 79 -51.40 -30.42 7.06
N TRP A 80 -50.39 -31.27 6.81
CA TRP A 80 -50.30 -32.33 5.77
C TRP A 80 -49.99 -31.85 4.35
N ALA A 81 -49.44 -32.66 3.43
CA ALA A 81 -48.47 -33.78 3.54
C ALA A 81 -47.96 -34.14 2.13
N ALA A 82 -46.82 -34.84 2.03
CA ALA A 82 -46.43 -35.50 0.77
C ALA A 82 -47.18 -36.83 0.58
N PRO A 83 -47.44 -37.24 -0.67
CA PRO A 83 -46.98 -38.56 -1.09
C PRO A 83 -46.39 -38.58 -2.50
N GLY A 84 -45.60 -39.63 -2.81
CA GLY A 84 -45.20 -39.98 -4.17
C GLY A 84 -45.96 -41.21 -4.70
N GLY A 85 -45.87 -41.48 -6.00
CA GLY A 85 -46.48 -42.65 -6.65
C GLY A 85 -45.91 -42.91 -8.05
N GLN A 86 -45.82 -44.18 -8.46
CA GLN A 86 -45.31 -44.60 -9.78
C GLN A 86 -46.44 -45.09 -10.72
N ARG A 87 -46.07 -45.35 -11.99
CA ARG A 87 -46.69 -46.34 -12.93
C ARG A 87 -48.04 -45.96 -13.58
N ARG A 88 -48.38 -46.39 -14.81
CA ARG A 88 -47.64 -46.93 -16.00
C ARG A 88 -48.62 -47.06 -17.20
N VAL A 89 -48.17 -47.65 -18.33
CA VAL A 89 -48.95 -48.12 -19.53
C VAL A 89 -49.27 -46.99 -20.53
N GLY A 90 -49.25 -47.17 -21.87
CA GLY A 90 -48.97 -48.35 -22.73
C GLY A 90 -47.79 -48.15 -23.71
N ARG A 91 -47.16 -49.19 -24.32
CA ARG A 91 -47.63 -50.15 -25.36
C ARG A 91 -47.71 -49.50 -26.77
N THR A 92 -47.22 -50.09 -27.88
CA THR A 92 -46.63 -51.43 -28.13
C THR A 92 -45.85 -51.56 -29.46
N ARG A 93 -44.95 -52.57 -29.55
CA ARG A 93 -44.44 -53.25 -30.79
C ARG A 93 -43.52 -52.41 -31.72
N THR A 94 -42.63 -52.97 -32.56
CA THR A 94 -42.31 -54.37 -32.99
C THR A 94 -40.79 -54.73 -32.87
N ARG A 95 -40.47 -56.03 -33.09
CA ARG A 95 -39.15 -56.69 -33.29
C ARG A 95 -39.39 -57.87 -34.30
N PRO A 96 -38.42 -58.69 -34.78
CA PRO A 96 -37.02 -58.92 -34.36
C PRO A 96 -36.02 -58.16 -35.29
N ALA A 97 -34.96 -58.65 -36.00
CA ALA A 97 -34.32 -59.96 -36.20
C ALA A 97 -32.87 -59.82 -36.77
N GLY A 98 -32.11 -60.94 -36.85
CA GLY A 98 -30.81 -61.06 -37.54
C GLY A 98 -29.68 -61.62 -36.67
N ALA A 99 -28.87 -62.57 -37.17
CA ALA A 99 -27.78 -63.21 -36.42
C ALA A 99 -26.66 -63.85 -37.29
N GLY A 100 -25.40 -63.64 -36.90
CA GLY A 100 -24.21 -64.41 -37.37
C GLY A 100 -23.70 -64.12 -38.79
N PRO A 101 -22.67 -64.85 -39.26
CA PRO A 101 -21.33 -64.88 -38.62
C PRO A 101 -20.14 -64.87 -39.64
N GLU A 102 -18.90 -64.76 -39.11
CA GLU A 102 -17.60 -65.09 -39.75
C GLU A 102 -17.15 -64.34 -41.04
N GLY A 103 -15.82 -64.36 -41.30
CA GLY A 103 -15.21 -63.82 -42.54
C GLY A 103 -13.71 -63.46 -42.40
N THR A 104 -12.81 -64.07 -43.19
CA THR A 104 -11.34 -63.97 -42.99
C THR A 104 -10.54 -63.49 -44.21
N ARG A 105 -9.36 -62.88 -43.96
CA ARG A 105 -8.18 -62.74 -44.89
C ARG A 105 -8.38 -61.79 -46.10
N ARG A 106 -7.36 -61.28 -46.85
CA ARG A 106 -5.88 -61.45 -46.86
C ARG A 106 -5.11 -60.28 -47.58
N VAL A 107 -3.94 -59.89 -47.05
CA VAL A 107 -2.63 -59.54 -47.73
C VAL A 107 -2.54 -58.58 -48.94
N LEU A 108 -1.66 -57.56 -48.81
CA LEU A 108 -0.56 -57.19 -49.75
C LEU A 108 0.45 -56.25 -49.01
N ARG A 109 1.55 -56.74 -48.40
CA ARG A 109 2.93 -56.98 -48.91
C ARG A 109 3.77 -55.76 -49.36
N GLY A 110 4.71 -55.36 -48.49
CA GLY A 110 6.01 -54.75 -48.83
C GLY A 110 7.17 -55.60 -48.26
N ARG A 111 8.41 -55.47 -48.78
CA ARG A 111 9.64 -56.20 -48.36
C ARG A 111 10.66 -55.18 -47.80
N ARG A 112 11.64 -55.49 -46.93
CA ARG A 112 12.70 -56.54 -46.95
C ARG A 112 13.16 -56.89 -45.49
N ARG A 113 13.24 -58.16 -45.10
CA ARG A 113 14.44 -59.05 -44.91
C ARG A 113 15.47 -58.70 -43.79
N HIS A 114 15.48 -59.57 -42.77
CA HIS A 114 16.59 -59.98 -41.86
C HIS A 114 17.75 -60.71 -42.61
N PRO A 115 18.85 -61.25 -41.98
CA PRO A 115 19.14 -61.42 -40.53
C PRO A 115 20.59 -61.13 -40.05
N ARG A 116 20.79 -61.12 -38.71
CA ARG A 116 21.69 -62.08 -38.00
C ARG A 116 21.57 -61.97 -36.47
N GLN A 117 21.96 -63.04 -35.78
CA GLN A 117 22.08 -63.14 -34.31
C GLN A 117 23.54 -62.97 -33.90
N HIS A 118 23.81 -62.64 -32.64
CA HIS A 118 24.71 -63.44 -31.81
C HIS A 118 24.51 -63.14 -30.32
N ALA A 119 24.75 -64.14 -29.48
CA ALA A 119 24.91 -63.99 -28.04
C ALA A 119 26.15 -64.79 -27.61
N SER A 120 26.97 -64.23 -26.71
CA SER A 120 27.92 -65.01 -25.92
C SER A 120 28.44 -64.22 -24.72
N SER A 121 28.45 -64.88 -23.57
CA SER A 121 29.09 -64.53 -22.30
C SER A 121 30.63 -64.40 -22.36
N ARG A 122 31.23 -64.00 -21.22
CA ARG A 122 32.68 -64.02 -20.84
C ARG A 122 33.43 -62.71 -21.15
N GLN A 123 34.49 -62.30 -20.43
CA GLN A 123 35.21 -62.91 -19.28
C GLN A 123 35.89 -61.83 -18.40
N ARG A 124 36.32 -62.17 -17.18
CA ARG A 124 37.35 -61.42 -16.43
C ARG A 124 38.75 -61.84 -16.89
N PRO A 125 39.69 -60.88 -16.95
CA PRO A 125 40.99 -60.94 -16.23
C PRO A 125 41.14 -59.72 -15.26
N ALA A 126 41.93 -59.64 -14.18
CA ALA A 126 42.95 -60.49 -13.53
C ALA A 126 44.25 -60.74 -14.34
N ASP A 127 45.49 -60.53 -13.84
CA ASP A 127 45.98 -60.10 -12.51
C ASP A 127 47.49 -59.68 -12.64
N GLN A 128 48.18 -58.98 -11.71
CA GLN A 128 47.82 -58.43 -10.40
C GLN A 128 48.49 -57.04 -10.13
N HIS A 129 49.61 -56.77 -9.42
CA HIS A 129 50.50 -57.53 -8.50
C HIS A 129 51.41 -56.58 -7.63
N ARG A 130 51.53 -56.85 -6.31
CA ARG A 130 52.54 -56.37 -5.30
C ARG A 130 52.80 -54.85 -5.07
N GLY A 131 52.65 -54.29 -3.86
CA GLY A 131 51.98 -54.74 -2.62
C GLY A 131 52.79 -54.58 -1.30
N ARG A 132 52.28 -55.18 -0.21
CA ARG A 132 52.75 -55.16 1.22
C ARG A 132 52.47 -53.82 1.95
N ARG A 133 52.13 -53.77 3.25
CA ARG A 133 52.25 -54.76 4.36
C ARG A 133 51.09 -54.62 5.40
N VAL A 134 50.80 -55.68 6.17
CA VAL A 134 49.71 -55.89 7.17
C VAL A 134 49.98 -57.22 7.94
N PRO A 135 49.21 -57.72 8.96
CA PRO A 135 48.02 -57.21 9.72
C PRO A 135 48.08 -57.39 11.28
N ARG A 136 46.94 -57.14 11.99
CA ARG A 136 46.46 -57.64 13.33
C ARG A 136 46.55 -56.68 14.52
N GLY A 137 45.66 -56.76 15.54
CA GLY A 137 44.51 -57.68 15.81
C GLY A 137 43.81 -57.28 17.14
N ARG A 138 43.06 -58.09 17.92
CA ARG A 138 42.16 -59.25 17.68
C ARG A 138 41.40 -59.60 19.01
N HIS A 139 40.06 -59.70 18.99
CA HIS A 139 39.15 -60.39 19.94
C HIS A 139 38.91 -59.94 21.42
N HIS A 140 37.68 -60.31 21.86
CA HIS A 140 37.16 -60.66 23.20
C HIS A 140 36.32 -59.67 24.05
N VAL A 141 35.49 -60.30 24.89
CA VAL A 141 34.31 -59.86 25.66
C VAL A 141 34.41 -60.61 27.00
N PRO A 142 34.28 -59.97 28.18
CA PRO A 142 32.95 -59.75 28.82
C PRO A 142 32.83 -58.48 29.70
N GLY A 143 31.67 -58.29 30.35
CA GLY A 143 31.53 -57.49 31.57
C GLY A 143 31.80 -58.32 32.85
N PRO A 144 31.34 -57.94 34.07
CA PRO A 144 30.43 -56.82 34.40
C PRO A 144 30.76 -56.05 35.72
N ALA A 145 29.83 -55.18 36.16
CA ALA A 145 29.36 -54.99 37.56
C ALA A 145 30.18 -54.30 38.69
N LEU A 146 29.54 -53.26 39.28
CA LEU A 146 29.21 -53.06 40.73
C LEU A 146 30.16 -52.37 41.75
N ALA A 147 29.49 -51.96 42.87
CA ALA A 147 29.93 -51.46 44.18
C ALA A 147 30.23 -49.95 44.32
N GLY A 148 29.79 -49.23 45.37
CA GLY A 148 28.92 -49.55 46.55
C GLY A 148 28.31 -48.27 47.17
N ASP A 149 27.18 -48.22 47.92
CA ASP A 149 26.69 -49.00 49.09
C ASP A 149 27.42 -48.61 50.41
N ARG A 150 26.79 -48.17 51.52
CA ARG A 150 25.40 -48.17 52.06
C ARG A 150 24.79 -46.72 52.12
N GLY A 151 23.62 -46.39 52.71
CA GLY A 151 22.54 -47.14 53.40
C GLY A 151 21.32 -46.25 53.69
N ARG A 152 20.06 -46.70 53.87
CA ARG A 152 19.43 -47.75 54.74
C ARG A 152 18.47 -47.05 55.75
N THR A 153 17.28 -47.55 56.10
CA THR A 153 16.49 -48.78 55.77
C THR A 153 14.98 -48.49 56.00
N SER A 154 13.95 -49.28 55.68
CA SER A 154 13.76 -50.63 55.06
C SER A 154 12.44 -50.63 54.24
N THR A 155 11.34 -51.42 54.31
CA THR A 155 10.83 -52.71 54.91
C THR A 155 9.43 -52.94 54.27
N ASP A 156 8.80 -54.12 54.04
CA ASP A 156 9.19 -55.54 54.08
C ASP A 156 8.21 -56.42 53.22
N ARG A 157 6.91 -56.52 53.59
CA ARG A 157 5.99 -57.65 53.19
C ARG A 157 4.50 -57.23 53.10
N ARG A 158 3.55 -57.84 52.34
CA ARG A 158 3.46 -58.89 51.26
C ARG A 158 1.98 -58.88 50.71
N GLY A 159 1.60 -59.40 49.52
CA GLY A 159 2.43 -59.83 48.38
C GLY A 159 1.92 -60.90 47.36
N ARG A 160 0.61 -61.22 47.10
CA ARG A 160 0.25 -62.28 46.08
C ARG A 160 -1.20 -62.34 45.49
N ARG A 161 -1.29 -62.75 44.20
CA ARG A 161 -2.42 -63.35 43.39
C ARG A 161 -3.36 -62.44 42.53
N HIS A 162 -4.21 -63.10 41.72
CA HIS A 162 -4.73 -62.77 40.35
C HIS A 162 -6.07 -63.59 40.12
N PRO A 163 -6.84 -63.62 38.98
CA PRO A 163 -6.80 -62.89 37.68
C PRO A 163 -8.19 -62.57 36.96
N ARG A 164 -8.14 -61.93 35.75
CA ARG A 164 -8.87 -62.18 34.45
C ARG A 164 -10.43 -62.04 34.16
N VAL A 165 -10.73 -61.33 33.04
CA VAL A 165 -11.88 -61.34 32.04
C VAL A 165 -13.34 -61.08 32.49
N VAL A 166 -14.26 -60.36 31.78
CA VAL A 166 -14.94 -60.59 30.46
C VAL A 166 -15.58 -59.27 29.89
N ARG A 167 -16.10 -59.28 28.64
CA ARG A 167 -16.87 -58.23 27.89
C ARG A 167 -18.33 -58.03 28.46
N ARG A 168 -19.30 -57.22 27.96
CA ARG A 168 -19.69 -56.86 26.56
C ARG A 168 -20.89 -55.86 26.49
N ARG A 169 -20.88 -54.89 25.54
CA ARG A 169 -22.00 -54.18 24.81
C ARG A 169 -23.23 -53.58 25.56
N GLY A 170 -23.67 -52.36 25.13
CA GLY A 170 -24.95 -51.68 25.47
C GLY A 170 -26.18 -52.20 24.69
N PRO A 171 -27.12 -51.40 24.12
CA PRO A 171 -27.16 -49.92 23.90
C PRO A 171 -28.58 -49.29 24.17
N ALA A 172 -29.02 -48.32 23.33
CA ALA A 172 -30.41 -47.78 23.14
C ALA A 172 -30.86 -46.62 24.09
N THR A 173 -30.91 -45.34 23.65
CA THR A 173 -32.01 -44.58 22.97
C THR A 173 -33.25 -44.24 23.81
N GLY A 174 -33.65 -42.95 23.85
CA GLY A 174 -34.94 -42.51 24.44
C GLY A 174 -35.18 -40.99 24.38
N ASP A 175 -35.92 -40.52 23.37
CA ASP A 175 -36.43 -39.14 23.22
C ASP A 175 -37.50 -38.81 24.28
N GLY A 176 -37.71 -37.52 24.61
CA GLY A 176 -38.66 -37.11 25.67
C GLY A 176 -38.81 -35.60 25.86
N ARG A 177 -39.86 -35.00 25.26
CA ARG A 177 -40.14 -33.54 25.30
C ARG A 177 -41.07 -33.10 26.45
N ALA A 178 -41.16 -31.76 26.59
CA ALA A 178 -42.24 -30.93 27.18
C ALA A 178 -42.07 -30.56 28.68
N ARG A 179 -41.78 -29.28 29.01
CA ARG A 179 -42.63 -28.06 28.96
C ARG A 179 -43.82 -28.08 29.95
N ARG A 180 -43.80 -27.13 30.90
CA ARG A 180 -44.95 -26.24 31.21
C ARG A 180 -44.49 -24.94 31.91
N ARG A 181 -45.39 -23.95 32.00
CA ARG A 181 -45.14 -22.57 32.49
C ARG A 181 -46.18 -22.16 33.55
N CYS A 182 -45.78 -21.36 34.54
CA CYS A 182 -46.56 -20.31 35.24
C CYS A 182 -45.56 -19.49 36.10
N ARG A 183 -45.49 -18.15 36.19
CA ARG A 183 -46.29 -16.97 35.75
C ARG A 183 -47.36 -16.42 36.73
N ARG A 184 -46.91 -15.60 37.71
CA ARG A 184 -47.52 -14.37 38.34
C ARG A 184 -46.74 -14.07 39.65
N THR A 185 -46.05 -12.95 39.88
CA THR A 185 -46.41 -11.51 40.04
C THR A 185 -47.21 -11.17 41.32
N GLN A 186 -46.60 -10.49 42.31
CA GLN A 186 -46.81 -9.06 42.63
C GLN A 186 -46.09 -8.56 43.91
N ARG A 187 -45.78 -7.24 43.92
CA ARG A 187 -45.76 -6.29 45.07
C ARG A 187 -44.70 -6.34 46.19
N HIS A 188 -44.01 -5.18 46.29
CA HIS A 188 -44.03 -4.19 47.40
C HIS A 188 -42.76 -3.90 48.22
N ALA A 189 -42.73 -2.62 48.66
CA ALA A 189 -41.88 -1.99 49.66
C ALA A 189 -40.37 -1.92 49.39
N GLY A 190 -39.69 -1.06 50.15
CA GLY A 190 -38.26 -0.85 50.11
C GLY A 190 -37.80 -0.05 51.33
N GLY A 191 -36.49 0.01 51.55
CA GLY A 191 -35.88 0.76 52.66
C GLY A 191 -34.36 0.64 52.62
N ARG A 192 -33.66 1.75 52.90
CA ARG A 192 -32.20 1.76 53.15
C ARG A 192 -31.94 1.57 54.65
N PRO A 193 -30.75 1.08 55.00
CA PRO A 193 -29.97 1.86 55.98
C PRO A 193 -28.48 2.03 55.62
N ARG A 194 -27.81 2.87 56.44
CA ARG A 194 -26.38 3.26 56.54
C ARG A 194 -26.21 3.83 57.97
N PRO A 195 -25.00 4.13 58.49
CA PRO A 195 -23.65 3.57 58.24
C PRO A 195 -22.78 3.37 59.52
N LEU A 196 -21.58 2.79 59.37
CA LEU A 196 -20.38 2.96 60.24
C LEU A 196 -19.09 2.73 59.40
N GLY A 197 -17.87 3.14 59.81
CA GLY A 197 -17.52 4.10 60.88
C GLY A 197 -16.14 3.91 61.55
N ARG A 198 -15.29 4.96 61.52
CA ARG A 198 -14.05 5.19 62.34
C ARG A 198 -12.81 4.33 61.98
N ARG A 199 -11.56 4.75 62.26
CA ARG A 199 -11.05 5.72 63.27
C ARG A 199 -10.87 7.20 62.85
N ARG A 200 -9.62 7.64 62.62
CA ARG A 200 -9.05 9.00 62.81
C ARG A 200 -7.71 9.08 62.01
N ALA A 201 -6.97 10.18 61.78
CA ALA A 201 -6.83 11.53 62.37
C ALA A 201 -6.07 12.45 61.34
N ASP A 202 -5.92 13.79 61.42
CA ASP A 202 -6.54 14.85 62.25
C ASP A 202 -6.32 16.31 61.77
N ALA A 203 -5.44 16.57 60.79
CA ALA A 203 -4.53 17.72 60.84
C ALA A 203 -4.32 18.44 59.49
N ARG A 204 -3.80 19.68 59.38
CA ARG A 204 -3.54 20.90 60.23
C ARG A 204 -3.10 22.01 59.22
N ARG A 205 -3.26 23.33 59.39
CA ARG A 205 -3.91 24.19 60.41
C ARG A 205 -4.41 25.51 59.71
N LEU A 206 -5.19 26.31 60.43
CA LEU A 206 -5.56 27.75 60.32
C LEU A 206 -4.70 28.69 59.40
N GLY A 207 -5.21 29.82 58.84
CA GLY A 207 -6.60 30.35 58.78
C GLY A 207 -6.76 31.90 58.63
N GLN A 208 -7.84 32.35 57.96
CA GLN A 208 -8.60 33.63 58.05
C GLN A 208 -8.10 35.04 57.55
N HIS A 209 -9.04 35.75 56.88
CA HIS A 209 -9.41 37.20 56.94
C HIS A 209 -8.56 38.37 56.34
N ARG A 210 -9.06 39.07 55.28
CA ARG A 210 -9.81 40.39 55.30
C ARG A 210 -10.06 41.04 53.91
N GLN A 211 -10.94 42.06 53.88
CA GLN A 211 -11.30 43.02 52.78
C GLN A 211 -10.62 44.42 53.07
N PRO A 212 -10.75 45.56 52.30
CA PRO A 212 -11.87 46.02 51.41
C PRO A 212 -11.62 47.02 50.20
N ARG A 213 -12.66 47.23 49.33
CA ARG A 213 -13.03 48.50 48.58
C ARG A 213 -12.04 49.09 47.52
N GLN A 214 -12.31 50.10 46.66
CA GLN A 214 -13.43 51.06 46.41
C GLN A 214 -13.44 51.67 44.96
N GLY A 215 -14.54 52.36 44.53
CA GLY A 215 -14.64 53.29 43.35
C GLY A 215 -15.59 52.80 42.21
N GLN A 216 -16.63 53.48 41.69
CA GLN A 216 -16.98 54.89 41.29
C GLN A 216 -16.33 55.34 39.95
N ARG A 217 -16.99 55.96 38.94
CA ARG A 217 -18.31 56.66 38.81
C ARG A 217 -18.84 56.71 37.33
N ALA A 218 -20.04 57.25 37.10
CA ALA A 218 -20.66 57.62 35.78
C ALA A 218 -20.94 59.17 35.74
N PRO A 219 -21.79 59.86 34.90
CA PRO A 219 -22.79 59.44 33.85
C PRO A 219 -23.09 60.42 32.63
N ARG A 220 -24.19 60.17 31.86
CA ARG A 220 -24.97 61.08 30.92
C ARG A 220 -24.37 61.36 29.50
N GLY A 221 -25.13 61.68 28.42
CA GLY A 221 -26.57 62.01 28.22
C GLY A 221 -27.13 61.86 26.75
N PRO A 222 -28.37 62.32 26.42
CA PRO A 222 -29.23 61.92 25.25
C PRO A 222 -29.52 63.07 24.22
N PRO A 223 -30.60 63.19 23.34
CA PRO A 223 -31.82 62.36 23.07
C PRO A 223 -32.47 62.29 21.62
N GLY A 224 -33.48 61.39 21.42
CA GLY A 224 -34.70 61.57 20.54
C GLY A 224 -34.72 60.97 19.10
N GLY A 225 -35.87 60.61 18.47
CA GLY A 225 -37.23 60.25 18.94
C GLY A 225 -38.42 60.28 17.93
N ARG A 226 -39.38 59.31 18.00
CA ARG A 226 -40.78 59.26 17.43
C ARG A 226 -40.94 59.06 15.87
N ARG A 227 -42.06 58.60 15.24
CA ARG A 227 -43.45 58.17 15.61
C ARG A 227 -44.14 57.29 14.50
N TYR A 228 -45.16 56.49 14.88
CA TYR A 228 -46.33 55.84 14.18
C TYR A 228 -46.75 56.32 12.74
N GLY A 229 -47.47 55.59 11.86
CA GLY A 229 -48.05 54.21 11.84
C GLY A 229 -49.58 54.14 11.51
N GLN A 230 -50.07 53.27 10.58
CA GLN A 230 -51.51 52.93 10.34
C GLN A 230 -51.78 51.64 9.49
N HIS A 231 -53.04 51.33 9.08
CA HIS A 231 -53.60 49.95 8.96
C HIS A 231 -54.54 49.69 7.68
N PRO A 232 -55.39 48.62 7.52
CA PRO A 232 -55.26 47.59 6.45
C PRO A 232 -56.50 47.36 5.49
N LEU A 233 -56.66 46.13 4.91
CA LEU A 233 -57.81 45.54 4.11
C LEU A 233 -57.69 45.69 2.55
N GLN A 234 -58.26 44.86 1.62
CA GLN A 234 -58.78 43.46 1.59
C GLN A 234 -59.00 42.93 0.12
N LEU A 235 -59.09 41.58 -0.06
CA LEU A 235 -59.85 40.82 -1.10
C LEU A 235 -59.41 40.74 -2.60
N CYS A 236 -60.02 39.78 -3.33
CA CYS A 236 -59.77 39.30 -4.72
C CYS A 236 -61.03 39.55 -5.62
N PRO A 237 -61.29 38.93 -6.83
CA PRO A 237 -60.53 38.01 -7.75
C PRO A 237 -60.68 38.28 -9.30
N ALA A 238 -60.06 37.43 -10.16
CA ALA A 238 -60.42 36.98 -11.56
C ALA A 238 -60.86 37.99 -12.68
N ALA A 239 -60.79 37.77 -14.02
CA ALA A 239 -60.26 36.77 -14.98
C ALA A 239 -59.64 37.55 -16.21
N ASP A 240 -59.18 37.03 -17.38
CA ASP A 240 -59.78 36.14 -18.40
C ASP A 240 -58.75 35.75 -19.52
N ARG A 241 -59.16 35.08 -20.63
CA ARG A 241 -58.37 34.66 -21.83
C ARG A 241 -58.71 35.54 -23.09
N PRO A 242 -58.39 35.25 -24.39
CA PRO A 242 -57.58 34.16 -25.05
C PRO A 242 -56.68 34.57 -26.29
N ARG A 243 -56.03 33.54 -26.91
CA ARG A 243 -55.64 33.34 -28.36
C ARG A 243 -54.14 33.28 -28.76
N HIS A 244 -53.87 32.54 -29.85
CA HIS A 244 -52.56 32.24 -30.52
C HIS A 244 -52.46 32.97 -31.91
N PRO A 245 -51.50 32.63 -32.81
CA PRO A 245 -50.06 32.99 -32.90
C PRO A 245 -49.76 33.78 -34.22
N PRO A 246 -48.50 34.01 -34.71
CA PRO A 246 -47.82 33.02 -35.60
C PRO A 246 -46.27 33.07 -35.83
N ARG A 247 -45.70 31.90 -36.19
CA ARG A 247 -44.67 31.55 -37.24
C ARG A 247 -43.36 32.35 -37.52
N ARG A 248 -42.35 31.57 -37.98
CA ARG A 248 -41.05 31.96 -38.61
C ARG A 248 -41.21 32.54 -40.04
N PRO A 249 -40.19 33.25 -40.58
CA PRO A 249 -39.17 32.65 -41.49
C PRO A 249 -37.72 32.92 -40.97
N ALA A 250 -36.57 32.56 -41.55
CA ALA A 250 -36.08 31.68 -42.66
C ALA A 250 -34.99 32.41 -43.51
N ARG A 251 -33.96 31.67 -43.96
CA ARG A 251 -32.66 32.13 -44.53
C ARG A 251 -32.73 32.84 -45.91
N ALA A 252 -31.76 33.72 -46.23
CA ALA A 252 -30.77 33.57 -47.34
C ALA A 252 -30.03 34.87 -47.77
N GLY A 253 -28.79 34.76 -48.30
CA GLY A 253 -28.13 35.76 -49.18
C GLY A 253 -26.71 36.25 -48.79
N VAL A 254 -25.62 35.76 -49.41
CA VAL A 254 -24.22 36.20 -49.14
C VAL A 254 -23.29 36.09 -50.39
N PRO A 255 -22.67 37.18 -50.91
CA PRO A 255 -21.77 37.05 -52.08
C PRO A 255 -20.54 38.03 -52.19
N ARG A 256 -19.30 37.49 -52.07
CA ARG A 256 -18.05 37.93 -52.81
C ARG A 256 -17.49 39.35 -52.49
N HIS A 257 -16.23 39.78 -52.80
CA HIS A 257 -14.94 39.14 -53.17
C HIS A 257 -13.73 40.13 -52.99
N ALA A 258 -12.63 39.69 -52.35
CA ALA A 258 -11.21 39.99 -52.72
C ALA A 258 -10.67 41.47 -52.70
N PRO A 259 -9.39 41.78 -53.07
CA PRO A 259 -8.09 41.35 -52.48
C PRO A 259 -7.01 42.48 -52.35
N HIS A 260 -5.85 42.25 -51.67
CA HIS A 260 -4.49 42.81 -51.97
C HIS A 260 -3.43 42.12 -51.04
N ARG A 261 -2.34 41.46 -51.49
CA ARG A 261 -0.95 41.91 -51.84
C ARG A 261 -0.28 42.82 -50.78
N GLY A 262 0.97 42.63 -50.29
CA GLY A 262 2.12 41.70 -50.52
C GLY A 262 3.45 42.38 -50.05
N PRO A 263 4.71 41.85 -50.21
CA PRO A 263 5.30 40.51 -50.57
C PRO A 263 5.92 39.77 -49.34
N ARG A 264 6.73 38.68 -49.33
CA ARG A 264 7.27 37.64 -50.28
C ARG A 264 8.74 37.66 -50.82
N ARG A 265 9.78 37.31 -50.01
CA ARG A 265 11.06 36.62 -50.45
C ARG A 265 11.47 35.54 -49.41
N ARG A 266 11.45 34.22 -49.69
CA ARG A 266 12.31 33.32 -50.53
C ARG A 266 13.64 32.94 -49.83
N LEU A 267 14.07 31.67 -49.76
CA LEU A 267 14.33 30.73 -50.89
C LEU A 267 13.87 29.24 -50.68
N ARG A 268 14.45 28.29 -51.44
CA ARG A 268 13.93 26.94 -51.77
C ARG A 268 14.49 25.78 -50.93
N PRO A 269 13.79 24.62 -50.85
CA PRO A 269 14.35 23.33 -50.40
C PRO A 269 15.19 22.63 -51.48
N CYS A 270 15.95 21.60 -51.08
CA CYS A 270 16.64 20.67 -51.97
C CYS A 270 16.17 19.21 -51.75
N VAL A 271 16.53 18.29 -52.67
CA VAL A 271 15.96 16.93 -52.76
C VAL A 271 17.03 15.87 -52.59
N LEU A 272 16.73 14.80 -51.84
CA LEU A 272 17.36 13.50 -52.06
C LEU A 272 16.32 12.36 -52.14
N ARG A 273 16.72 11.23 -52.73
CA ARG A 273 15.83 10.14 -53.17
C ARG A 273 15.85 8.95 -52.21
N VAL A 274 14.70 8.30 -52.05
CA VAL A 274 14.61 6.84 -51.83
C VAL A 274 13.78 6.22 -52.97
N ARG A 275 14.11 5.00 -53.40
CA ARG A 275 13.55 4.35 -54.60
C ARG A 275 12.16 3.73 -54.33
N ARG A 276 11.27 3.77 -55.34
CA ARG A 276 10.02 2.99 -55.36
C ARG A 276 10.25 1.53 -55.74
N GLY A 277 9.77 0.60 -54.90
CA GLY A 277 9.28 -0.72 -55.36
C GLY A 277 7.87 -0.60 -55.94
N ARG A 278 7.39 -1.61 -56.71
CA ARG A 278 6.12 -1.54 -57.46
C ARG A 278 5.09 -2.61 -57.06
N GLY A 279 3.85 -2.17 -56.85
CA GLY A 279 2.63 -2.97 -56.99
C GLY A 279 2.24 -3.80 -55.76
N ARG A 280 0.99 -4.28 -55.64
CA ARG A 280 -0.20 -4.10 -56.53
C ARG A 280 -1.44 -3.76 -55.68
N ARG A 281 -2.48 -3.20 -56.33
CA ARG A 281 -3.82 -3.05 -55.72
C ARG A 281 -4.48 -4.44 -55.55
N HIS A 282 -5.23 -4.65 -54.47
CA HIS A 282 -6.48 -5.43 -54.51
C HIS A 282 -7.47 -4.94 -53.43
N ALA A 283 -8.70 -5.46 -53.46
CA ALA A 283 -9.90 -4.81 -52.96
C ALA A 283 -10.11 -4.87 -51.43
N LEU A 284 -10.99 -3.98 -50.96
CA LEU A 284 -11.59 -4.01 -49.63
C LEU A 284 -12.52 -5.22 -49.48
N HIS A 285 -12.42 -5.93 -48.34
CA HIS A 285 -13.53 -6.65 -47.72
C HIS A 285 -13.29 -6.72 -46.19
N PRO A 286 -14.32 -6.59 -45.34
CA PRO A 286 -14.14 -6.51 -43.90
C PRO A 286 -13.96 -7.89 -43.26
N PHE A 287 -12.80 -8.14 -42.63
CA PHE A 287 -12.57 -9.35 -41.85
C PHE A 287 -13.06 -9.18 -40.41
N ARG A 288 -14.17 -9.84 -40.04
CA ARG A 288 -14.49 -10.11 -38.63
C ARG A 288 -13.48 -11.11 -38.10
N GLY A 289 -12.69 -10.71 -37.09
CA GLY A 289 -11.67 -11.57 -36.50
C GLY A 289 -11.34 -11.16 -35.06
N ARG A 290 -12.18 -11.57 -34.10
CA ARG A 290 -11.79 -11.56 -32.68
C ARG A 290 -10.61 -12.51 -32.51
N ARG A 291 -9.39 -12.00 -32.35
CA ARG A 291 -8.29 -12.80 -31.81
C ARG A 291 -8.49 -12.90 -30.30
N ARG A 292 -8.56 -14.12 -29.77
CA ARG A 292 -8.32 -14.34 -28.35
C ARG A 292 -6.88 -13.97 -28.04
N LEU A 293 -6.64 -13.43 -26.84
CA LEU A 293 -5.32 -13.43 -26.23
C LEU A 293 -5.16 -14.80 -25.59
N ASP A 294 -4.59 -15.75 -26.33
CA ASP A 294 -4.33 -17.09 -25.83
C ASP A 294 -3.18 -17.03 -24.80
N LEU A 295 -3.56 -17.00 -23.52
CA LEU A 295 -2.65 -17.09 -22.37
C LEU A 295 -2.08 -18.51 -22.25
N GLU A 296 -1.15 -18.86 -23.13
CA GLU A 296 -0.44 -20.14 -23.05
C GLU A 296 0.29 -20.27 -21.71
N HIS A 297 0.08 -21.42 -21.04
CA HIS A 297 0.71 -21.72 -19.75
C HIS A 297 2.21 -21.96 -19.90
N VAL A 298 2.99 -20.88 -19.81
CA VAL A 298 4.43 -20.99 -19.55
C VAL A 298 4.62 -21.54 -18.14
N THR A 299 5.01 -22.81 -18.05
CA THR A 299 5.35 -23.44 -16.77
C THR A 299 6.60 -22.76 -16.21
N PRO A 300 6.61 -22.29 -14.94
CA PRO A 300 7.77 -21.59 -14.41
C PRO A 300 8.99 -22.53 -14.34
N PRO A 301 10.21 -22.04 -14.63
CA PRO A 301 11.42 -22.85 -14.50
C PRO A 301 11.64 -23.23 -13.04
N THR A 302 11.40 -24.51 -12.72
CA THR A 302 11.51 -25.06 -11.36
C THR A 302 12.95 -25.45 -11.04
N GLY A 303 13.80 -24.44 -10.86
CA GLY A 303 15.15 -24.59 -10.33
C GLY A 303 15.65 -23.25 -9.77
N PRO A 304 16.52 -23.27 -8.74
CA PRO A 304 17.22 -22.05 -8.34
C PRO A 304 18.10 -21.57 -9.49
N ALA A 305 18.20 -20.26 -9.68
CA ALA A 305 19.29 -19.70 -10.46
C ALA A 305 20.59 -19.98 -9.67
N ASP A 306 21.49 -20.76 -10.26
CA ASP A 306 22.76 -21.18 -9.63
C ASP A 306 23.80 -20.05 -9.70
N ASP A 307 23.43 -18.92 -9.09
CA ASP A 307 24.17 -17.65 -9.11
C ASP A 307 25.03 -17.47 -7.85
N ALA A 308 25.44 -18.61 -7.25
CA ALA A 308 26.48 -18.64 -6.24
C ALA A 308 27.73 -17.96 -6.81
N PRO A 309 28.34 -16.98 -6.12
CA PRO A 309 29.40 -16.18 -6.69
C PRO A 309 30.59 -17.07 -7.05
N ARG A 310 30.88 -17.17 -8.36
CA ARG A 310 32.01 -17.95 -8.87
C ARG A 310 33.28 -17.54 -8.10
N PRO A 311 34.12 -18.49 -7.63
CA PRO A 311 35.24 -18.17 -6.73
C PRO A 311 36.16 -17.06 -7.24
N GLU A 312 36.34 -16.97 -8.56
CA GLU A 312 37.07 -15.91 -9.26
C GLU A 312 36.54 -14.51 -8.92
N ARG A 313 35.22 -14.28 -9.00
CA ARG A 313 34.60 -12.97 -8.70
C ARG A 313 34.70 -12.58 -7.23
N ALA A 314 34.61 -13.56 -6.32
CA ALA A 314 34.78 -13.30 -4.90
C ALA A 314 36.21 -12.82 -4.60
N HIS A 315 37.20 -13.49 -5.19
CA HIS A 315 38.61 -13.11 -5.10
C HIS A 315 38.91 -11.72 -5.68
N ASP A 316 38.26 -11.34 -6.80
CA ASP A 316 38.41 -10.00 -7.34
C ASP A 316 37.81 -8.91 -6.43
N ILE A 317 36.63 -9.13 -5.83
CA ILE A 317 36.06 -8.17 -4.86
C ILE A 317 36.95 -8.04 -3.62
N ASP A 318 37.50 -9.13 -3.08
CA ASP A 318 38.43 -9.09 -1.96
C ASP A 318 39.69 -8.26 -2.27
N ARG A 319 40.20 -8.35 -3.51
CA ARG A 319 41.33 -7.52 -3.99
C ARG A 319 40.97 -6.04 -4.11
N LEU A 320 39.73 -5.69 -4.46
CA LEU A 320 39.26 -4.30 -4.50
C LEU A 320 39.12 -3.72 -3.09
N VAL A 321 38.56 -4.46 -2.13
CA VAL A 321 38.48 -4.02 -0.72
C VAL A 321 39.88 -3.77 -0.13
N ALA A 322 40.84 -4.65 -0.43
CA ALA A 322 42.23 -4.53 0.01
C ALA A 322 43.06 -3.44 -0.72
N ALA A 323 42.47 -2.75 -1.70
CA ALA A 323 43.10 -1.65 -2.46
C ALA A 323 42.61 -0.25 -2.02
N LEU A 324 41.78 -0.18 -0.97
CA LEU A 324 41.22 1.06 -0.42
C LEU A 324 41.82 1.39 0.93
N GLU A 325 42.15 2.66 1.16
CA GLU A 325 42.50 3.19 2.48
C GLU A 325 41.25 3.30 3.38
N LEU A 326 41.42 3.31 4.70
CA LEU A 326 40.32 3.34 5.68
C LEU A 326 39.33 4.50 5.43
N GLU A 327 39.83 5.71 5.16
CA GLU A 327 38.99 6.86 4.81
C GLU A 327 38.14 6.63 3.54
N GLN A 328 38.67 5.94 2.52
CA GLN A 328 37.92 5.60 1.32
C GLN A 328 36.85 4.55 1.62
N LYS A 329 37.20 3.52 2.40
CA LYS A 329 36.28 2.48 2.86
C LYS A 329 35.10 3.08 3.63
N VAL A 330 35.38 3.94 4.61
CA VAL A 330 34.34 4.61 5.43
C VAL A 330 33.49 5.56 4.59
N ARG A 331 34.08 6.35 3.69
CA ARG A 331 33.33 7.24 2.78
C ARG A 331 32.29 6.47 1.96
N LEU A 332 32.60 5.27 1.50
CA LEU A 332 31.67 4.43 0.72
C LEU A 332 30.45 3.93 1.54
N LEU A 333 30.49 4.01 2.88
CA LEU A 333 29.41 3.54 3.76
C LEU A 333 28.29 4.56 4.00
N THR A 334 28.41 5.77 3.45
CA THR A 334 27.35 6.79 3.44
C THR A 334 27.04 7.17 1.99
N GLY A 335 25.81 7.62 1.72
CA GLY A 335 25.49 8.25 0.43
C GLY A 335 26.45 9.40 0.08
N ALA A 336 26.61 9.67 -1.22
CA ALA A 336 27.25 10.89 -1.71
C ALA A 336 26.29 12.08 -1.75
N SER A 337 24.98 11.80 -1.85
CA SER A 337 23.89 12.75 -2.00
C SER A 337 22.60 12.12 -1.47
N PHE A 338 21.45 12.78 -1.63
CA PHE A 338 20.15 12.23 -1.22
C PHE A 338 19.80 10.90 -1.91
N TRP A 339 20.25 10.67 -3.15
CA TRP A 339 19.89 9.48 -3.97
C TRP A 339 21.07 8.63 -4.44
N THR A 340 22.30 9.09 -4.25
CA THR A 340 23.48 8.52 -4.92
C THR A 340 24.52 8.00 -3.94
N THR A 341 25.29 7.01 -4.36
CA THR A 341 26.46 6.47 -3.63
C THR A 341 27.76 7.09 -4.16
N TYR A 342 28.83 7.14 -3.35
CA TYR A 342 30.12 7.64 -3.81
C TYR A 342 30.72 6.78 -4.93
N ALA A 343 31.25 7.44 -5.96
CA ALA A 343 32.18 6.83 -6.90
C ALA A 343 33.57 6.69 -6.27
N GLU A 344 34.31 5.65 -6.63
CA GLU A 344 35.69 5.43 -6.20
C GLU A 344 36.56 4.92 -7.36
N PRO A 345 37.25 5.83 -8.08
CA PRO A 345 38.10 5.48 -9.21
C PRO A 345 39.22 4.50 -8.86
N ALA A 346 39.69 4.43 -7.61
CA ALA A 346 40.74 3.50 -7.19
C ALA A 346 40.37 2.02 -7.41
N VAL A 347 39.07 1.69 -7.40
CA VAL A 347 38.54 0.33 -7.64
C VAL A 347 37.65 0.24 -8.90
N GLY A 348 37.63 1.28 -9.74
CA GLY A 348 36.77 1.34 -10.92
C GLY A 348 35.28 1.37 -10.60
N LEU A 349 34.89 1.93 -9.44
CA LEU A 349 33.50 2.05 -9.00
C LEU A 349 32.91 3.39 -9.48
N ARG A 350 31.88 3.33 -10.33
CA ARG A 350 31.01 4.50 -10.57
C ARG A 350 29.98 4.63 -9.45
N SER A 351 29.42 5.83 -9.31
CA SER A 351 28.23 6.04 -8.48
C SER A 351 27.08 5.14 -8.95
N MET A 352 26.36 4.55 -7.99
CA MET A 352 25.08 3.87 -8.21
C MET A 352 23.93 4.76 -7.75
N VAL A 353 22.85 4.79 -8.54
CA VAL A 353 21.65 5.61 -8.29
C VAL A 353 20.53 4.76 -7.65
N MET A 354 19.97 5.26 -6.55
CA MET A 354 18.79 4.70 -5.89
C MET A 354 17.56 5.57 -6.16
N SER A 355 16.36 4.97 -6.16
CA SER A 355 15.10 5.72 -6.33
C SER A 355 13.90 4.96 -5.78
N ASP A 356 12.90 5.66 -5.26
CA ASP A 356 11.56 5.09 -5.03
C ASP A 356 10.83 4.84 -6.36
N GLY A 357 9.90 3.88 -6.42
CA GLY A 357 9.41 3.06 -5.32
C GLY A 357 8.42 1.99 -5.79
N PRO A 358 7.50 1.52 -4.93
CA PRO A 358 6.73 0.30 -5.17
C PRO A 358 5.69 0.40 -6.30
N VAL A 359 5.34 1.61 -6.76
CA VAL A 359 4.35 1.85 -7.83
C VAL A 359 4.92 2.49 -9.10
N GLY A 360 6.23 2.68 -9.21
CA GLY A 360 6.83 3.36 -10.37
C GLY A 360 8.25 3.81 -10.06
N VAL A 361 9.01 4.27 -11.06
CA VAL A 361 10.36 4.80 -10.83
C VAL A 361 10.31 6.33 -10.93
N ARG A 362 10.52 7.04 -9.81
CA ARG A 362 10.56 8.51 -9.79
C ARG A 362 11.80 9.07 -10.47
N GLY A 363 12.98 8.49 -10.23
CA GLY A 363 14.27 9.12 -10.51
C GLY A 363 14.83 9.84 -9.28
N THR A 364 15.73 10.80 -9.48
CA THR A 364 16.46 11.50 -8.41
C THR A 364 15.85 12.85 -8.00
N GLY A 365 14.64 13.16 -8.47
CA GLY A 365 14.00 14.46 -8.27
C GLY A 365 12.49 14.40 -8.39
N TRP A 366 11.82 15.48 -8.00
CA TRP A 366 10.37 15.65 -8.13
C TRP A 366 10.03 16.63 -9.28
N ASP A 367 10.46 16.24 -10.47
CA ASP A 367 10.19 16.96 -11.72
C ASP A 367 9.02 16.31 -12.48
N GLU A 368 7.94 17.06 -12.68
CA GLU A 368 6.77 16.60 -13.43
C GLU A 368 7.07 16.32 -14.91
N ARG A 369 8.15 16.87 -15.44
CA ARG A 369 8.57 16.77 -16.84
C ARG A 369 9.31 15.45 -17.14
N ASP A 370 9.84 14.76 -16.12
CA ASP A 370 10.48 13.44 -16.24
C ASP A 370 9.53 12.33 -15.74
N THR A 371 8.54 12.01 -16.56
CA THR A 371 7.43 11.10 -16.21
C THR A 371 7.84 9.62 -16.19
N SER A 372 6.95 8.77 -15.66
CA SER A 372 7.17 7.32 -15.56
C SER A 372 5.89 6.49 -15.66
N ALA A 373 6.04 5.17 -15.56
CA ALA A 373 4.92 4.24 -15.42
C ALA A 373 4.41 4.27 -13.98
N THR A 374 3.13 4.64 -13.78
CA THR A 374 2.47 4.57 -12.46
C THR A 374 1.55 3.35 -12.41
N LEU A 375 2.01 2.34 -11.68
CA LEU A 375 1.38 1.04 -11.46
C LEU A 375 0.23 1.12 -10.46
N PRO A 376 -0.65 0.10 -10.42
CA PRO A 376 -1.51 -0.14 -9.26
C PRO A 376 -0.70 -0.25 -7.97
N SER A 377 -1.27 0.25 -6.87
CA SER A 377 -0.78 0.08 -5.49
C SER A 377 -0.43 -1.36 -5.12
N PRO A 378 0.53 -1.62 -4.21
CA PRO A 378 0.79 -2.95 -3.64
C PRO A 378 -0.48 -3.70 -3.20
N THR A 379 -1.45 -3.04 -2.55
CA THR A 379 -2.75 -3.66 -2.22
C THR A 379 -3.45 -4.21 -3.46
N ALA A 380 -3.50 -3.44 -4.56
CA ALA A 380 -4.08 -3.83 -5.83
C ALA A 380 -3.27 -4.92 -6.56
N GLN A 381 -1.94 -4.84 -6.54
CA GLN A 381 -1.05 -5.85 -7.11
C GLN A 381 -1.26 -7.21 -6.44
N ALA A 382 -1.37 -7.25 -5.10
CA ALA A 382 -1.70 -8.48 -4.38
C ALA A 382 -3.15 -8.90 -4.56
N ALA A 383 -4.10 -7.97 -4.77
CA ALA A 383 -5.50 -8.30 -5.04
C ALA A 383 -5.69 -9.07 -6.37
N THR A 384 -4.73 -9.04 -7.28
CA THR A 384 -4.69 -9.95 -8.44
C THR A 384 -4.53 -11.43 -8.04
N TRP A 385 -3.89 -11.71 -6.89
CA TRP A 385 -3.37 -13.03 -6.50
C TRP A 385 -2.56 -13.71 -7.62
N ASP A 386 -1.83 -12.91 -8.41
CA ASP A 386 -1.13 -13.36 -9.63
C ASP A 386 0.37 -13.01 -9.62
N PRO A 387 1.22 -13.89 -9.08
CA PRO A 387 2.67 -13.73 -9.13
C PRO A 387 3.23 -13.57 -10.56
N THR A 388 2.57 -14.13 -11.58
CA THR A 388 3.04 -14.04 -12.97
C THR A 388 2.84 -12.63 -13.51
N LEU A 389 1.68 -12.04 -13.24
CA LEU A 389 1.37 -10.65 -13.63
C LEU A 389 2.27 -9.65 -12.89
N VAL A 390 2.51 -9.86 -11.60
CA VAL A 390 3.38 -8.97 -10.81
C VAL A 390 4.86 -9.10 -11.19
N ALA A 391 5.34 -10.27 -11.63
CA ALA A 391 6.67 -10.38 -12.24
C ALA A 391 6.80 -9.51 -13.50
N ARG A 392 5.78 -9.49 -14.37
CA ARG A 392 5.76 -8.62 -15.56
C ARG A 392 5.67 -7.12 -15.24
N LEU A 393 5.05 -6.76 -14.12
CA LEU A 393 5.12 -5.39 -13.60
C LEU A 393 6.53 -5.04 -13.12
N GLY A 394 7.27 -5.99 -12.52
CA GLY A 394 8.68 -5.84 -12.20
C GLY A 394 9.56 -5.66 -13.45
N GLU A 395 9.30 -6.39 -14.53
CA GLU A 395 9.99 -6.22 -15.83
C GLU A 395 9.79 -4.79 -16.39
N LEU A 396 8.57 -4.26 -16.29
CA LEU A 396 8.25 -2.87 -16.64
C LEU A 396 8.98 -1.85 -15.76
N LEU A 397 9.07 -2.08 -14.46
CA LEU A 397 9.83 -1.22 -13.55
C LEU A 397 11.33 -1.25 -13.84
N ALA A 398 11.90 -2.41 -14.21
CA ALA A 398 13.29 -2.47 -14.65
C ALA A 398 13.51 -1.72 -15.97
N SER A 399 12.57 -1.80 -16.92
CA SER A 399 12.60 -0.97 -18.15
C SER A 399 12.51 0.53 -17.84
N ALA A 400 11.74 0.93 -16.82
CA ALA A 400 11.64 2.33 -16.40
C ALA A 400 12.89 2.82 -15.65
N ALA A 401 13.47 1.98 -14.78
CA ALA A 401 14.72 2.25 -14.09
C ALA A 401 15.87 2.44 -15.08
N ARG A 402 15.99 1.55 -16.08
CA ARG A 402 17.01 1.68 -17.13
C ARG A 402 16.73 2.77 -18.19
N ARG A 403 15.56 3.44 -18.14
CA ARG A 403 15.31 4.71 -18.86
C ARG A 403 15.81 5.93 -18.08
N LYS A 404 15.74 5.87 -16.74
CA LYS A 404 16.12 6.95 -15.80
C LYS A 404 17.53 6.75 -15.18
N ASP A 405 18.36 5.90 -15.78
CA ASP A 405 19.70 5.49 -15.28
C ASP A 405 19.75 5.05 -13.79
N VAL A 406 18.63 4.54 -13.26
CA VAL A 406 18.53 3.99 -11.91
C VAL A 406 19.10 2.58 -11.85
N ASP A 407 19.88 2.28 -10.80
CA ASP A 407 20.46 0.96 -10.53
C ASP A 407 19.68 0.17 -9.48
N VAL A 408 19.03 0.85 -8.52
CA VAL A 408 18.34 0.24 -7.38
C VAL A 408 16.98 0.89 -7.15
N LEU A 409 15.94 0.06 -7.01
CA LEU A 409 14.64 0.49 -6.53
C LEU A 409 14.51 0.28 -5.01
N LEU A 410 13.99 1.31 -4.33
CA LEU A 410 13.67 1.32 -2.89
C LEU A 410 12.31 0.65 -2.64
N ALA A 411 12.21 -0.59 -3.12
CA ALA A 411 10.99 -1.40 -3.16
C ALA A 411 11.35 -2.88 -3.35
N PRO A 412 10.50 -3.84 -2.94
CA PRO A 412 9.12 -3.65 -2.49
C PRO A 412 8.95 -3.55 -0.96
N THR A 413 7.80 -3.00 -0.56
CA THR A 413 7.40 -2.84 0.84
C THR A 413 6.68 -4.09 1.35
N LEU A 414 7.18 -4.67 2.44
CA LEU A 414 6.82 -5.99 2.99
C LEU A 414 6.15 -5.92 4.37
N ASN A 415 5.96 -4.72 4.91
CA ASN A 415 5.18 -4.45 6.10
C ASN A 415 3.76 -5.03 6.00
N LEU A 416 3.18 -5.36 7.15
CA LEU A 416 1.86 -5.97 7.23
C LEU A 416 0.88 -4.95 7.81
N PRO A 417 -0.30 -4.72 7.20
CA PRO A 417 -1.30 -3.80 7.75
C PRO A 417 -1.93 -4.41 9.00
N ARG A 418 -1.24 -4.25 10.13
CA ARG A 418 -1.66 -4.70 11.47
C ARG A 418 -3.00 -4.06 11.87
N SER A 419 -3.10 -2.75 11.65
CA SER A 419 -4.31 -1.94 11.81
C SER A 419 -4.80 -1.45 10.44
N PRO A 420 -6.12 -1.42 10.18
CA PRO A 420 -6.68 -0.80 8.97
C PRO A 420 -6.50 0.73 8.96
N LEU A 421 -6.05 1.34 10.07
CA LEU A 421 -5.75 2.77 10.17
C LEU A 421 -4.32 3.13 9.74
N ALA A 422 -3.41 2.17 9.53
CA ALA A 422 -2.01 2.45 9.21
C ALA A 422 -1.87 3.33 7.95
N GLY A 423 -1.13 4.44 8.03
CA GLY A 423 -1.06 5.46 6.97
C GLY A 423 -0.60 4.89 5.62
N ARG A 424 0.41 4.01 5.66
CA ARG A 424 0.99 3.31 4.51
C ARG A 424 0.31 1.97 4.19
N HIS A 425 -0.94 1.75 4.63
CA HIS A 425 -1.70 0.54 4.24
C HIS A 425 -1.75 0.36 2.72
N PHE A 426 -1.85 1.46 1.95
CA PHE A 426 -1.84 1.42 0.48
C PHE A 426 -0.53 0.86 -0.12
N GLU A 427 0.57 0.92 0.63
CA GLU A 427 1.91 0.49 0.23
C GLU A 427 2.20 -0.97 0.64
N CYS A 428 1.33 -1.56 1.46
CA CYS A 428 1.42 -2.94 1.91
C CYS A 428 0.63 -3.88 0.98
N TYR A 429 1.11 -5.10 0.77
CA TYR A 429 0.42 -6.06 -0.10
C TYR A 429 -0.83 -6.69 0.56
N SER A 430 -0.70 -7.20 1.78
CA SER A 430 -1.75 -8.00 2.44
C SER A 430 -1.53 -8.14 3.94
N GLU A 431 -2.63 -8.33 4.69
CA GLU A 431 -2.63 -8.77 6.09
C GLU A 431 -2.11 -10.22 6.29
N ASP A 432 -1.91 -10.99 5.20
CA ASP A 432 -1.33 -12.34 5.28
C ASP A 432 0.13 -12.39 4.76
N PRO A 433 1.08 -12.88 5.59
CA PRO A 433 2.50 -12.93 5.22
C PRO A 433 2.82 -13.90 4.07
N LEU A 434 2.00 -14.93 3.83
CA LEU A 434 2.21 -15.85 2.70
C LEU A 434 1.87 -15.15 1.37
N LEU A 435 0.79 -14.36 1.33
CA LEU A 435 0.42 -13.60 0.14
C LEU A 435 1.42 -12.46 -0.11
N THR A 436 1.71 -11.65 0.92
CA THR A 436 2.71 -10.56 0.86
C THR A 436 4.06 -11.09 0.37
N GLY A 437 4.59 -12.15 1.00
CA GLY A 437 5.86 -12.76 0.59
C GLY A 437 5.84 -13.40 -0.81
N ALA A 438 4.72 -13.99 -1.24
CA ALA A 438 4.61 -14.62 -2.56
C ALA A 438 4.57 -13.59 -3.71
N ILE A 439 3.81 -12.51 -3.53
CA ILE A 439 3.66 -11.43 -4.50
C ILE A 439 4.96 -10.61 -4.59
N ALA A 440 5.54 -10.21 -3.45
CA ALA A 440 6.79 -9.47 -3.43
C ALA A 440 7.98 -10.27 -3.97
N ALA A 441 8.06 -11.58 -3.70
CA ALA A 441 9.09 -12.42 -4.30
C ALA A 441 9.00 -12.46 -5.84
N ALA A 442 7.81 -12.28 -6.42
CA ALA A 442 7.65 -12.17 -7.86
C ALA A 442 8.02 -10.79 -8.41
N TYR A 443 7.64 -9.71 -7.72
CA TYR A 443 8.12 -8.35 -8.00
C TYR A 443 9.65 -8.30 -8.06
N VAL A 444 10.32 -8.83 -7.03
CA VAL A 444 11.80 -8.87 -6.93
C VAL A 444 12.42 -9.62 -8.10
N ARG A 445 11.90 -10.78 -8.49
CA ARG A 445 12.41 -11.51 -9.67
C ARG A 445 12.16 -10.75 -10.98
N GLY A 446 11.02 -10.07 -11.12
CA GLY A 446 10.70 -9.24 -12.29
C GLY A 446 11.68 -8.07 -12.47
N VAL A 447 12.01 -7.37 -11.38
CA VAL A 447 12.94 -6.23 -11.44
C VAL A 447 14.40 -6.70 -11.61
N GLN A 448 14.85 -7.68 -10.82
CA GLN A 448 16.26 -8.09 -10.80
C GLN A 448 16.68 -8.86 -12.05
N THR A 449 15.76 -9.51 -12.77
CA THR A 449 16.05 -10.11 -14.09
C THR A 449 16.32 -9.06 -15.17
N GLY A 450 15.90 -7.81 -14.99
CA GLY A 450 16.31 -6.67 -15.81
C GLY A 450 17.66 -6.04 -15.41
N GLY A 451 18.35 -6.61 -14.41
CA GLY A 451 19.64 -6.14 -13.90
C GLY A 451 19.55 -4.93 -12.97
N VAL A 452 18.40 -4.70 -12.33
CA VAL A 452 18.14 -3.57 -11.41
C VAL A 452 17.94 -4.12 -10.00
N GLY A 453 18.60 -3.57 -8.99
CA GLY A 453 18.49 -4.02 -7.61
C GLY A 453 17.13 -3.72 -6.99
N THR A 454 16.72 -4.54 -6.02
CA THR A 454 15.52 -4.32 -5.20
C THR A 454 15.86 -4.31 -3.72
N THR A 455 15.05 -3.57 -2.98
CA THR A 455 15.25 -3.27 -1.56
C THR A 455 13.99 -3.65 -0.80
N ALA A 456 14.03 -4.80 -0.11
CA ALA A 456 12.93 -5.21 0.75
C ALA A 456 12.85 -4.26 1.96
N LYS A 457 11.76 -3.48 2.06
CA LYS A 457 11.58 -2.45 3.10
C LYS A 457 10.28 -2.65 3.90
N HIS A 458 10.14 -2.20 5.15
CA HIS A 458 11.14 -1.63 6.05
C HIS A 458 11.33 -2.65 7.18
N TYR A 459 12.53 -3.19 7.32
CA TYR A 459 12.89 -4.28 8.22
C TYR A 459 13.10 -3.73 9.64
N VAL A 460 12.23 -3.98 10.62
CA VAL A 460 10.94 -4.70 10.58
C VAL A 460 9.94 -4.02 11.54
N ALA A 461 8.65 -4.31 11.37
CA ALA A 461 7.55 -3.79 12.19
C ALA A 461 7.27 -2.28 12.11
N ASN A 462 7.67 -1.61 11.03
CA ASN A 462 7.17 -0.27 10.64
C ASN A 462 5.73 -0.36 10.11
N ASP A 463 4.80 -0.83 10.94
CA ASP A 463 3.41 -1.09 10.57
C ASP A 463 2.45 0.02 11.08
N SER A 464 3.02 1.17 11.46
CA SER A 464 2.37 2.42 11.86
C SER A 464 3.35 3.58 11.63
N GLU A 465 2.83 4.74 11.23
CA GLU A 465 3.64 5.95 11.00
C GLU A 465 3.73 6.88 12.23
N THR A 466 2.79 6.74 13.18
CA THR A 466 2.70 7.60 14.38
C THR A 466 3.93 7.47 15.27
N GLN A 467 4.76 8.51 15.29
CA GLN A 467 6.08 8.53 15.98
C GLN A 467 7.07 7.48 15.44
N ARG A 468 7.00 7.12 14.15
CA ARG A 468 7.86 6.10 13.48
C ARG A 468 9.35 6.19 13.79
N PHE A 469 9.89 7.40 13.96
CA PHE A 469 11.31 7.60 14.33
C PHE A 469 11.67 7.12 15.74
N THR A 470 10.75 7.15 16.69
CA THR A 470 11.04 7.02 18.13
C THR A 470 10.28 5.90 18.84
N LEU A 471 9.27 5.32 18.20
CA LEU A 471 8.49 4.22 18.80
C LEU A 471 9.33 2.95 18.92
N ASP A 472 9.14 2.21 20.01
CA ASP A 472 9.64 0.84 20.19
C ASP A 472 8.48 -0.16 20.07
N VAL A 473 8.61 -1.14 19.19
CA VAL A 473 7.63 -2.21 19.02
C VAL A 473 7.92 -3.33 20.02
N ALA A 474 7.06 -3.49 21.01
CA ALA A 474 7.10 -4.62 21.94
C ALA A 474 6.32 -5.80 21.36
N VAL A 475 7.03 -6.83 20.89
CA VAL A 475 6.46 -7.98 20.17
C VAL A 475 7.19 -9.29 20.52
N ASP A 476 6.43 -10.36 20.72
CA ASP A 476 6.97 -11.70 21.01
C ASP A 476 7.86 -12.23 19.85
N GLU A 477 8.93 -12.98 20.19
CA GLU A 477 9.89 -13.46 19.18
C GLU A 477 9.26 -14.47 18.22
N ARG A 478 8.36 -15.33 18.70
CA ARG A 478 7.64 -16.29 17.84
C ARG A 478 6.68 -15.54 16.91
N VAL A 479 5.95 -14.55 17.41
CA VAL A 479 5.11 -13.66 16.59
C VAL A 479 5.93 -12.96 15.52
N LEU A 480 7.06 -12.36 15.89
CA LEU A 480 7.99 -11.71 14.98
C LEU A 480 8.48 -12.67 13.87
N ARG A 481 8.85 -13.92 14.23
CA ARG A 481 9.33 -14.95 13.29
C ARG A 481 8.24 -15.58 12.41
N GLU A 482 7.00 -15.74 12.89
CA GLU A 482 5.86 -16.32 12.15
C GLU A 482 5.06 -15.32 11.32
N LEU A 483 5.11 -14.03 11.67
CA LEU A 483 4.29 -12.98 11.05
C LEU A 483 5.16 -11.96 10.29
N TYR A 484 5.79 -11.03 10.99
CA TYR A 484 6.42 -9.85 10.38
C TYR A 484 7.73 -10.13 9.64
N LEU A 485 8.55 -11.08 10.11
CA LEU A 485 9.77 -11.52 9.42
C LEU A 485 9.50 -12.51 8.28
N ALA A 486 8.32 -13.14 8.22
CA ALA A 486 8.05 -14.21 7.26
C ALA A 486 8.04 -13.76 5.77
N PRO A 487 7.53 -12.56 5.40
CA PRO A 487 7.72 -12.01 4.07
C PRO A 487 9.20 -11.77 3.72
N PHE A 488 9.99 -11.26 4.67
CA PHE A 488 11.41 -11.00 4.46
C PHE A 488 12.21 -12.31 4.34
N GLU A 489 11.96 -13.35 5.16
CA GLU A 489 12.57 -14.68 4.97
C GLU A 489 12.30 -15.17 3.54
N ARG A 490 11.05 -15.02 3.08
CA ARG A 490 10.66 -15.48 1.76
C ARG A 490 11.32 -14.69 0.64
N VAL A 491 11.38 -13.37 0.72
CA VAL A 491 12.00 -12.54 -0.33
C VAL A 491 13.52 -12.74 -0.38
N VAL A 492 14.18 -12.89 0.78
CA VAL A 492 15.62 -13.21 0.85
C VAL A 492 15.89 -14.62 0.28
N ARG A 493 15.15 -15.66 0.68
CA ARG A 493 15.41 -17.05 0.28
C ARG A 493 14.87 -17.45 -1.11
N ASP A 494 13.63 -17.09 -1.44
CA ASP A 494 12.95 -17.55 -2.67
C ASP A 494 13.20 -16.62 -3.87
N ALA A 495 13.66 -15.38 -3.65
CA ALA A 495 13.85 -14.38 -4.70
C ALA A 495 15.24 -13.71 -4.71
N GLY A 496 16.03 -13.81 -3.63
CA GLY A 496 17.40 -13.30 -3.58
C GLY A 496 17.48 -11.78 -3.77
N CYS A 497 16.70 -11.00 -3.01
CA CYS A 497 16.79 -9.53 -3.06
C CYS A 497 18.21 -9.04 -2.77
N TRP A 498 18.67 -8.04 -3.52
CA TRP A 498 20.05 -7.54 -3.40
C TRP A 498 20.23 -6.51 -2.27
N LEU A 499 19.16 -5.91 -1.77
CA LEU A 499 19.16 -5.03 -0.61
C LEU A 499 18.01 -5.36 0.36
N VAL A 500 18.19 -4.95 1.62
CA VAL A 500 17.16 -4.82 2.65
C VAL A 500 17.30 -3.43 3.26
N MET A 501 16.18 -2.73 3.49
CA MET A 501 16.17 -1.44 4.18
C MET A 501 15.74 -1.63 5.62
N THR A 502 16.50 -1.11 6.59
CA THR A 502 16.11 -1.10 8.01
C THR A 502 15.08 0.00 8.28
N ALA A 503 14.08 -0.30 9.11
CA ALA A 503 13.06 0.66 9.50
C ALA A 503 13.55 1.80 10.41
N TYR A 504 12.68 2.81 10.61
CA TYR A 504 12.89 3.93 11.53
C TYR A 504 12.72 3.59 13.01
N ASN A 505 11.84 2.63 13.31
CA ASN A 505 11.43 2.28 14.66
C ASN A 505 12.49 1.43 15.38
N ALA A 506 12.31 1.28 16.69
CA ALA A 506 12.91 0.21 17.46
C ALA A 506 11.99 -1.03 17.50
N VAL A 507 12.59 -2.19 17.77
CA VAL A 507 11.87 -3.43 18.08
C VAL A 507 12.53 -4.05 19.32
N ASN A 508 11.72 -4.30 20.36
CA ASN A 508 12.15 -4.84 21.65
C ASN A 508 13.40 -4.16 22.24
N GLY A 509 13.44 -2.83 22.19
CA GLY A 509 14.50 -1.98 22.77
C GLY A 509 15.71 -1.72 21.87
N HIS A 510 15.71 -2.21 20.62
CA HIS A 510 16.80 -1.99 19.66
C HIS A 510 16.30 -1.21 18.43
N SER A 511 16.92 -0.07 18.12
CA SER A 511 16.76 0.61 16.82
C SER A 511 17.07 -0.36 15.69
N MET A 512 16.29 -0.35 14.60
CA MET A 512 16.49 -1.33 13.53
C MET A 512 17.81 -1.20 12.77
N THR A 513 18.49 -0.04 12.81
CA THR A 513 19.87 0.15 12.31
C THR A 513 20.96 -0.44 13.23
N GLU A 514 20.60 -0.86 14.44
CA GLU A 514 21.50 -1.43 15.46
C GLU A 514 21.08 -2.85 15.89
N SER A 515 20.02 -3.39 15.26
CA SER A 515 19.31 -4.57 15.75
C SER A 515 20.08 -5.87 15.50
N PRO A 516 20.10 -6.81 16.47
CA PRO A 516 20.68 -8.15 16.26
C PRO A 516 19.96 -8.93 15.14
N LEU A 517 18.73 -8.55 14.77
CA LEU A 517 17.96 -9.14 13.68
C LEU A 517 18.67 -9.03 12.31
N LEU A 518 19.57 -8.05 12.15
CA LEU A 518 20.39 -7.88 10.95
C LEU A 518 21.48 -8.98 10.83
N ASP A 519 21.90 -9.56 11.96
CA ASP A 519 22.82 -10.70 11.99
C ASP A 519 22.04 -12.03 11.97
N ASP A 520 21.23 -12.33 13.00
CA ASP A 520 20.25 -13.43 12.97
C ASP A 520 18.82 -12.92 13.14
N PRO A 521 17.91 -13.17 12.17
CA PRO A 521 18.06 -14.16 11.11
C PRO A 521 18.74 -13.71 9.82
N LEU A 522 18.80 -12.40 9.53
CA LEU A 522 18.98 -11.92 8.16
C LEU A 522 20.27 -12.42 7.50
N THR A 523 21.43 -12.21 8.14
CA THR A 523 22.72 -12.62 7.58
C THR A 523 22.98 -14.11 7.82
N ALA A 524 22.86 -14.59 9.07
CA ALA A 524 23.27 -15.92 9.49
C ALA A 524 22.28 -17.04 9.10
N SER A 525 21.04 -16.99 9.60
CA SER A 525 20.04 -18.06 9.32
C SER A 525 19.48 -18.03 7.89
N TRP A 526 19.34 -16.84 7.30
CA TRP A 526 18.77 -16.70 5.94
C TRP A 526 19.82 -16.69 4.84
N GLY A 527 21.07 -16.30 5.15
CA GLY A 527 22.17 -16.26 4.19
C GLY A 527 22.23 -14.98 3.36
N PHE A 528 21.72 -13.84 3.87
CA PHE A 528 21.69 -12.58 3.12
C PHE A 528 23.10 -12.03 2.83
N ASP A 529 23.43 -12.00 1.54
CA ASP A 529 24.73 -11.56 1.03
C ASP A 529 24.70 -10.14 0.39
N GLY A 530 23.53 -9.51 0.37
CA GLY A 530 23.29 -8.18 -0.20
C GLY A 530 23.70 -7.04 0.75
N VAL A 531 23.20 -5.83 0.48
CA VAL A 531 23.48 -4.61 1.27
C VAL A 531 22.31 -4.31 2.20
N VAL A 532 22.59 -4.11 3.48
CA VAL A 532 21.63 -3.48 4.41
C VAL A 532 21.76 -1.96 4.31
N VAL A 533 20.77 -1.30 3.71
CA VAL A 533 20.67 0.16 3.63
C VAL A 533 19.77 0.69 4.74
N SER A 534 19.95 1.94 5.17
CA SER A 534 19.05 2.56 6.15
C SER A 534 17.82 3.15 5.45
N ASP A 535 16.73 3.31 6.18
CA ASP A 535 15.77 4.36 5.82
C ASP A 535 16.41 5.75 6.04
N TRP A 536 15.83 6.79 5.45
CA TRP A 536 16.47 8.10 5.30
C TRP A 536 16.63 8.82 6.66
N THR A 537 17.87 8.95 7.15
CA THR A 537 18.26 9.45 8.49
C THR A 537 18.08 8.45 9.66
N ALA A 538 17.81 7.17 9.39
CA ALA A 538 17.63 6.16 10.46
C ALA A 538 18.93 5.77 11.21
N VAL A 539 20.11 6.13 10.71
CA VAL A 539 21.40 5.91 11.41
C VAL A 539 21.68 7.08 12.37
N ARG A 540 21.66 6.82 13.69
CA ARG A 540 21.75 7.86 14.74
C ARG A 540 22.92 7.70 15.72
N SER A 541 23.77 6.70 15.52
CA SER A 541 24.97 6.46 16.32
C SER A 541 26.17 6.14 15.44
N VAL A 542 27.38 6.26 15.99
CA VAL A 542 28.61 5.80 15.30
C VAL A 542 28.83 4.31 15.59
N VAL A 543 29.25 3.98 16.82
CA VAL A 543 29.79 2.65 17.15
C VAL A 543 28.77 1.52 17.08
N ALA A 544 27.54 1.72 17.57
CA ALA A 544 26.55 0.64 17.66
C ALA A 544 26.04 0.23 16.27
N SER A 545 25.58 1.19 15.46
CA SER A 545 25.16 0.93 14.08
C SER A 545 26.32 0.46 13.18
N ALA A 546 27.54 0.99 13.37
CA ALA A 546 28.71 0.52 12.63
C ALA A 546 29.16 -0.89 13.05
N SER A 547 28.96 -1.30 14.30
CA SER A 547 29.22 -2.69 14.73
C SER A 547 28.16 -3.67 14.20
N ALA A 548 26.91 -3.21 14.07
CA ALA A 548 25.80 -3.99 13.53
C ALA A 548 25.99 -4.38 12.04
N ALA A 549 25.08 -5.22 11.54
CA ALA A 549 25.06 -5.65 10.14
C ALA A 549 24.37 -4.67 9.18
N GLN A 550 24.14 -3.42 9.61
CA GLN A 550 23.94 -2.26 8.74
C GLN A 550 25.14 -2.10 7.79
N ASP A 551 24.96 -1.77 6.51
CA ASP A 551 26.07 -1.62 5.56
C ASP A 551 26.17 -0.23 4.91
N LEU A 552 25.05 0.47 4.72
CA LEU A 552 24.99 1.80 4.10
C LEU A 552 24.06 2.73 4.89
N ALA A 553 24.51 3.96 5.13
CA ALA A 553 23.70 5.07 5.66
C ALA A 553 23.21 5.97 4.52
N MET A 554 21.90 6.28 4.51
CA MET A 554 21.25 7.22 3.60
C MET A 554 20.41 8.25 4.40
N PRO A 555 20.21 9.49 3.90
CA PRO A 555 20.87 10.09 2.74
C PRO A 555 22.36 10.37 2.99
N GLY A 556 23.04 10.88 1.96
CA GLY A 556 24.35 11.53 2.10
C GLY A 556 24.29 13.05 1.92
N PRO A 557 25.42 13.77 2.09
CA PRO A 557 26.74 13.25 2.49
C PRO A 557 26.94 13.18 4.01
N HIS A 558 26.05 13.81 4.80
CA HIS A 558 26.18 13.92 6.25
C HIS A 558 25.50 12.75 6.98
N SER A 559 26.21 12.16 7.94
CA SER A 559 25.73 11.07 8.79
C SER A 559 26.64 10.95 10.02
N PRO A 560 26.21 10.30 11.12
CA PRO A 560 27.10 10.01 12.24
C PRO A 560 28.36 9.22 11.85
N TRP A 561 28.31 8.45 10.75
CA TRP A 561 29.47 7.72 10.23
C TRP A 561 30.48 8.66 9.56
N THR A 562 30.00 9.65 8.80
CA THR A 562 30.83 10.66 8.12
C THR A 562 31.73 11.41 9.10
N ASP A 563 31.18 11.76 10.27
CA ASP A 563 31.83 12.67 11.22
C ASP A 563 32.75 11.96 12.26
N GLY A 564 32.71 10.63 12.37
CA GLY A 564 33.42 9.94 13.46
C GLY A 564 33.76 8.46 13.28
N LEU A 565 33.36 7.78 12.19
CA LEU A 565 33.62 6.33 12.07
C LEU A 565 35.09 5.99 11.83
N VAL A 566 35.85 6.86 11.14
CA VAL A 566 37.30 6.66 10.94
C VAL A 566 38.04 6.64 12.28
N ASP A 567 37.72 7.58 13.18
CA ASP A 567 38.35 7.67 14.49
C ASP A 567 37.89 6.55 15.42
N ALA A 568 36.61 6.17 15.38
CA ALA A 568 36.10 5.01 16.12
C ALA A 568 36.79 3.68 15.72
N VAL A 569 37.20 3.52 14.45
CA VAL A 569 38.01 2.38 14.01
C VAL A 569 39.46 2.49 14.50
N ARG A 570 40.07 3.69 14.41
CA ARG A 570 41.44 3.95 14.89
C ARG A 570 41.62 3.74 16.39
N ASP A 571 40.61 4.10 17.18
CA ASP A 571 40.55 3.87 18.63
C ASP A 571 40.16 2.43 19.00
N GLY A 572 39.90 1.56 18.01
CA GLY A 572 39.54 0.14 18.22
C GLY A 572 38.14 -0.08 18.80
N GLN A 573 37.24 0.91 18.67
CA GLN A 573 35.83 0.79 19.07
C GLN A 573 35.00 0.03 18.02
N VAL A 574 35.43 0.06 16.76
CA VAL A 574 34.87 -0.72 15.64
C VAL A 574 36.03 -1.43 14.93
N ASP A 575 35.90 -2.72 14.64
CA ASP A 575 36.91 -3.48 13.90
C ASP A 575 36.93 -3.08 12.41
N GLU A 576 38.10 -2.83 11.82
CA GLU A 576 38.24 -2.57 10.39
C GLU A 576 37.73 -3.76 9.55
N ALA A 577 37.83 -5.00 10.03
CA ALA A 577 37.23 -6.16 9.36
C ALA A 577 35.68 -6.05 9.23
N THR A 578 35.04 -5.29 10.13
CA THR A 578 33.61 -4.96 10.03
C THR A 578 33.34 -3.91 8.95
N ILE A 579 34.26 -2.98 8.72
CA ILE A 579 34.19 -2.03 7.59
C ILE A 579 34.39 -2.78 6.26
N ASP A 580 35.41 -3.64 6.16
CA ASP A 580 35.67 -4.48 4.99
C ASP A 580 34.46 -5.34 4.60
N ARG A 581 33.72 -5.86 5.59
CA ARG A 581 32.47 -6.63 5.36
C ARG A 581 31.42 -5.79 4.62
N LYS A 582 31.22 -4.53 5.03
CA LYS A 582 30.23 -3.60 4.46
C LYS A 582 30.63 -3.17 3.04
N VAL A 583 31.89 -2.77 2.85
CA VAL A 583 32.43 -2.40 1.52
C VAL A 583 32.36 -3.58 0.55
N ARG A 584 32.65 -4.80 0.99
CA ARG A 584 32.51 -6.03 0.18
C ARG A 584 31.07 -6.27 -0.29
N ARG A 585 30.06 -5.97 0.54
CA ARG A 585 28.64 -6.04 0.15
C ARG A 585 28.28 -4.96 -0.87
N LEU A 586 28.76 -3.73 -0.69
CA LEU A 586 28.57 -2.63 -1.65
C LEU A 586 29.22 -2.93 -3.01
N LEU A 587 30.44 -3.43 -3.04
CA LEU A 587 31.12 -3.84 -4.28
C LEU A 587 30.45 -5.05 -4.94
N ARG A 588 29.83 -5.96 -4.17
CA ARG A 588 28.98 -7.04 -4.70
C ARG A 588 27.70 -6.48 -5.35
N LEU A 589 27.05 -5.49 -4.75
CA LEU A 589 25.92 -4.79 -5.38
C LEU A 589 26.36 -4.08 -6.66
N ALA A 590 27.50 -3.37 -6.63
CA ALA A 590 28.07 -2.72 -7.82
C ALA A 590 28.37 -3.71 -8.94
N SER A 591 28.89 -4.91 -8.63
CA SER A 591 29.05 -6.00 -9.59
C SER A 591 27.71 -6.48 -10.18
N ARG A 592 26.64 -6.56 -9.37
CA ARG A 592 25.30 -7.00 -9.80
C ARG A 592 24.61 -6.00 -10.74
N VAL A 593 24.68 -4.70 -10.45
CA VAL A 593 24.03 -3.64 -11.28
C VAL A 593 24.87 -3.19 -12.48
N GLY A 594 26.16 -3.55 -12.52
CA GLY A 594 27.09 -3.09 -13.56
C GLY A 594 27.62 -1.69 -13.30
N ALA A 595 28.26 -1.52 -12.14
CA ALA A 595 28.92 -0.30 -11.68
C ALA A 595 30.42 -0.48 -11.35
N LEU A 596 31.02 -1.63 -11.69
CA LEU A 596 32.47 -1.87 -11.62
C LEU A 596 33.06 -2.07 -13.02
N ASP A 597 34.00 -1.22 -13.43
CA ASP A 597 34.68 -1.31 -14.74
C ASP A 597 35.42 -2.64 -14.93
N ALA A 598 35.96 -3.20 -13.84
CA ALA A 598 36.73 -4.44 -13.85
C ALA A 598 35.87 -5.72 -14.01
N VAL A 599 34.54 -5.64 -13.87
CA VAL A 599 33.65 -6.82 -13.86
C VAL A 599 32.59 -6.73 -14.96
N PRO A 600 32.71 -7.54 -16.04
CA PRO A 600 31.71 -7.57 -17.11
C PRO A 600 30.30 -7.87 -16.57
N VAL A 601 29.32 -7.07 -16.98
CA VAL A 601 27.91 -7.24 -16.59
C VAL A 601 27.41 -8.60 -17.07
N THR A 602 27.10 -9.52 -16.14
CA THR A 602 26.59 -10.86 -16.48
C THR A 602 25.09 -10.96 -16.23
N GLY A 603 24.31 -10.55 -17.21
CA GLY A 603 22.86 -10.68 -17.22
C GLY A 603 22.27 -9.91 -18.41
N PRO A 604 21.03 -10.21 -18.82
CA PRO A 604 20.30 -9.30 -19.68
C PRO A 604 20.04 -7.98 -18.94
N ARG A 605 20.17 -6.85 -19.64
CA ARG A 605 19.58 -5.58 -19.20
C ARG A 605 18.13 -5.53 -19.66
N ALA A 606 17.26 -4.89 -18.89
CA ALA A 606 15.86 -4.68 -19.27
C ALA A 606 15.76 -4.07 -20.68
N ALA A 607 14.93 -4.68 -21.54
CA ALA A 607 14.60 -4.12 -22.84
C ALA A 607 13.57 -2.99 -22.67
N ALA A 608 13.66 -1.95 -23.50
CA ALA A 608 12.70 -0.86 -23.49
C ALA A 608 11.30 -1.35 -23.89
N ILE A 609 10.33 -1.25 -22.98
CA ILE A 609 8.91 -1.50 -23.25
C ILE A 609 8.30 -0.20 -23.81
N GLY A 610 7.59 -0.30 -24.94
CA GLY A 610 6.93 0.86 -25.55
C GLY A 610 5.68 1.29 -24.78
N THR A 611 5.36 2.58 -24.79
CA THR A 611 4.22 3.19 -24.08
C THR A 611 2.91 2.43 -24.30
N ASP A 612 2.68 1.96 -25.53
CA ASP A 612 1.52 1.18 -25.94
C ASP A 612 1.37 -0.16 -25.17
N ASP A 613 2.47 -0.89 -24.94
CA ASP A 613 2.48 -2.14 -24.18
C ASP A 613 2.54 -1.92 -22.67
N GLN A 614 3.19 -0.85 -22.22
CA GLN A 614 3.08 -0.35 -20.84
C GLN A 614 1.60 -0.09 -20.50
N ARG A 615 0.89 0.74 -21.27
CA ARG A 615 -0.52 1.07 -21.02
C ARG A 615 -1.42 -0.17 -21.05
N ARG A 616 -1.22 -1.08 -22.01
CA ARG A 616 -1.93 -2.38 -22.03
C ARG A 616 -1.69 -3.21 -20.76
N LEU A 617 -0.45 -3.31 -20.29
CA LEU A 617 -0.10 -4.06 -19.09
C LEU A 617 -0.68 -3.41 -17.82
N LEU A 618 -0.61 -2.08 -17.70
CA LEU A 618 -1.13 -1.33 -16.56
C LEU A 618 -2.66 -1.42 -16.46
N ARG A 619 -3.37 -1.26 -17.59
CA ARG A 619 -4.83 -1.43 -17.68
C ARG A 619 -5.26 -2.86 -17.29
N ALA A 620 -4.56 -3.87 -17.79
CA ALA A 620 -4.81 -5.27 -17.43
C ALA A 620 -4.52 -5.56 -15.94
N ALA A 621 -3.48 -4.96 -15.37
CA ALA A 621 -3.13 -5.13 -13.96
C ALA A 621 -4.16 -4.46 -13.02
N ALA A 622 -4.60 -3.24 -13.36
CA ALA A 622 -5.68 -2.56 -12.65
C ALA A 622 -6.98 -3.38 -12.68
N ALA A 623 -7.41 -3.84 -13.87
CA ALA A 623 -8.63 -4.64 -14.02
C ALA A 623 -8.55 -6.00 -13.29
N ALA A 624 -7.37 -6.64 -13.27
CA ALA A 624 -7.14 -7.89 -12.53
C ALA A 624 -7.10 -7.69 -11.00
N GLY A 625 -6.71 -6.50 -10.52
CA GLY A 625 -6.72 -6.13 -9.10
C GLY A 625 -8.10 -5.71 -8.57
N THR A 626 -9.03 -5.36 -9.47
CA THR A 626 -10.41 -4.98 -9.12
C THR A 626 -11.14 -6.12 -8.41
N VAL A 627 -11.66 -5.84 -7.21
CA VAL A 627 -12.46 -6.80 -6.43
C VAL A 627 -13.93 -6.40 -6.46
N LEU A 628 -14.73 -7.16 -7.21
CA LEU A 628 -16.20 -7.07 -7.15
C LEU A 628 -16.68 -7.71 -5.85
N VAL A 629 -16.91 -6.92 -4.80
CA VAL A 629 -17.34 -7.46 -3.49
C VAL A 629 -18.85 -7.71 -3.41
N ARG A 630 -19.63 -7.01 -4.25
CA ARG A 630 -21.09 -7.17 -4.41
C ARG A 630 -21.51 -6.97 -5.86
N ASN A 631 -22.39 -7.86 -6.34
CA ASN A 631 -23.23 -7.65 -7.53
C ASN A 631 -24.60 -8.27 -7.23
N HIS A 632 -25.66 -7.47 -7.23
CA HIS A 632 -27.01 -7.88 -6.87
C HIS A 632 -28.02 -7.48 -7.95
N GLY A 633 -28.72 -8.47 -8.50
CA GLY A 633 -29.49 -8.29 -9.73
C GLY A 633 -28.61 -8.44 -10.98
N PRO A 634 -29.15 -8.10 -12.17
CA PRO A 634 -28.46 -8.30 -13.45
C PRO A 634 -27.71 -7.05 -13.94
N LEU A 635 -27.25 -6.16 -13.05
CA LEU A 635 -26.73 -4.84 -13.48
C LEU A 635 -25.31 -4.92 -14.07
N LEU A 636 -24.37 -5.62 -13.41
CA LEU A 636 -23.02 -5.80 -13.95
C LEU A 636 -22.84 -7.21 -14.57
N PRO A 637 -22.23 -7.33 -15.75
CA PRO A 637 -21.72 -6.24 -16.60
C PRO A 637 -22.85 -5.43 -17.26
N LEU A 638 -22.61 -4.13 -17.45
CA LEU A 638 -23.47 -3.23 -18.22
C LEU A 638 -23.50 -3.68 -19.69
N ASP A 639 -24.62 -3.44 -20.39
CA ASP A 639 -24.70 -3.56 -21.85
C ASP A 639 -24.80 -2.16 -22.50
N PRO A 640 -23.70 -1.60 -23.04
CA PRO A 640 -23.71 -0.30 -23.72
C PRO A 640 -24.75 -0.17 -24.84
N ALA A 641 -25.20 -1.26 -25.46
CA ALA A 641 -26.24 -1.22 -26.50
C ALA A 641 -27.66 -1.01 -25.95
N THR A 642 -27.83 -0.99 -24.62
CA THR A 642 -29.11 -0.76 -23.93
C THR A 642 -29.21 0.60 -23.24
N LEU A 643 -28.09 1.29 -23.05
CA LEU A 643 -28.00 2.55 -22.30
C LEU A 643 -28.21 3.76 -23.23
N GLN A 644 -28.95 4.76 -22.76
CA GLN A 644 -29.12 6.07 -23.41
C GLN A 644 -28.51 7.18 -22.55
N ARG A 645 -28.49 7.01 -21.23
CA ARG A 645 -27.84 7.94 -20.29
C ARG A 645 -27.21 7.22 -19.10
N VAL A 646 -26.00 7.63 -18.74
CA VAL A 646 -25.29 7.20 -17.53
C VAL A 646 -24.87 8.44 -16.73
N ALA A 647 -25.16 8.45 -15.43
CA ALA A 647 -24.66 9.46 -14.51
C ALA A 647 -23.35 8.96 -13.87
N VAL A 648 -22.23 9.63 -14.11
CA VAL A 648 -20.95 9.32 -13.47
C VAL A 648 -20.66 10.37 -12.41
N LEU A 649 -20.69 9.98 -11.16
CA LEU A 649 -20.83 10.88 -10.01
C LEU A 649 -19.70 10.67 -8.98
N GLY A 650 -19.51 11.64 -8.10
CA GLY A 650 -18.56 11.54 -6.99
C GLY A 650 -17.23 12.27 -7.26
N PRO A 651 -16.47 12.58 -6.19
CA PRO A 651 -15.26 13.39 -6.28
C PRO A 651 -14.17 12.74 -7.12
N SER A 652 -13.96 11.44 -6.98
CA SER A 652 -12.88 10.71 -7.65
C SER A 652 -13.21 10.30 -9.09
N ALA A 653 -14.33 10.78 -9.66
CA ALA A 653 -14.78 10.40 -11.00
C ALA A 653 -14.01 11.11 -12.12
N ALA A 654 -13.77 12.42 -11.99
CA ALA A 654 -12.95 13.20 -12.91
C ALA A 654 -11.49 13.29 -12.42
N SER A 655 -11.29 13.48 -11.11
CA SER A 655 -9.98 13.63 -10.46
C SER A 655 -9.68 12.44 -9.53
N PRO A 656 -9.31 11.26 -10.06
CA PRO A 656 -9.10 10.07 -9.26
C PRO A 656 -7.77 10.05 -8.49
N ARG A 657 -7.74 9.32 -7.37
CA ARG A 657 -6.50 9.04 -6.63
C ARG A 657 -5.81 7.80 -7.20
N ILE A 658 -4.75 7.97 -7.99
CA ILE A 658 -4.07 6.86 -8.69
C ILE A 658 -3.02 6.12 -7.84
N GLN A 659 -2.52 6.74 -6.78
CA GLN A 659 -1.44 6.26 -5.89
C GLN A 659 -1.60 6.88 -4.49
N GLY A 660 -0.93 6.37 -3.45
CA GLY A 660 -0.95 6.99 -2.11
C GLY A 660 -0.19 8.30 -2.02
N GLY A 661 -0.09 8.89 -0.83
CA GLY A 661 0.85 9.97 -0.52
C GLY A 661 2.28 9.46 -0.24
N GLY A 662 3.18 10.36 0.14
CA GLY A 662 4.53 9.99 0.60
C GLY A 662 5.57 9.70 -0.50
N SER A 663 6.68 9.08 -0.08
CA SER A 663 7.83 8.69 -0.92
C SER A 663 7.47 7.77 -2.10
N ALA A 664 6.32 7.10 -2.07
CA ALA A 664 5.85 6.25 -3.16
C ALA A 664 5.33 7.01 -4.40
N ALA A 665 5.18 8.34 -4.35
CA ALA A 665 4.57 9.12 -5.43
C ALA A 665 5.46 9.23 -6.70
N VAL A 666 4.83 9.03 -7.87
CA VAL A 666 5.45 9.04 -9.21
C VAL A 666 4.54 9.75 -10.22
N THR A 667 5.11 10.65 -11.04
CA THR A 667 4.36 11.39 -12.06
C THR A 667 4.13 10.55 -13.33
N PRO A 668 2.86 10.29 -13.74
CA PRO A 668 2.55 9.61 -15.00
C PRO A 668 2.58 10.57 -16.19
N GLU A 669 2.77 10.03 -17.40
CA GLU A 669 2.64 10.79 -18.66
C GLU A 669 1.19 11.24 -18.94
N VAL A 670 0.22 10.35 -18.69
CA VAL A 670 -1.22 10.57 -18.86
C VAL A 670 -1.97 9.72 -17.84
N VAL A 671 -3.02 10.27 -17.22
CA VAL A 671 -4.02 9.53 -16.42
C VAL A 671 -5.31 9.39 -17.22
N VAL A 672 -5.95 8.23 -17.16
CA VAL A 672 -7.32 8.02 -17.67
C VAL A 672 -8.30 8.09 -16.51
N SER A 673 -9.11 9.15 -16.43
CA SER A 673 -10.12 9.29 -15.37
C SER A 673 -11.25 8.23 -15.52
N PRO A 674 -11.90 7.79 -14.42
CA PRO A 674 -13.13 7.00 -14.48
C PRO A 674 -14.18 7.56 -15.45
N LEU A 675 -14.39 8.88 -15.43
CA LEU A 675 -15.31 9.59 -16.30
C LEU A 675 -14.95 9.44 -17.79
N ASP A 676 -13.69 9.62 -18.16
CA ASP A 676 -13.24 9.56 -19.56
C ASP A 676 -13.11 8.12 -20.06
N GLY A 677 -12.80 7.18 -19.17
CA GLY A 677 -12.92 5.74 -19.43
C GLY A 677 -14.34 5.33 -19.79
N ILE A 678 -15.33 5.76 -19.00
CA ILE A 678 -16.75 5.48 -19.25
C ILE A 678 -17.26 6.18 -20.51
N ARG A 679 -16.84 7.42 -20.79
CA ARG A 679 -17.12 8.11 -22.06
C ARG A 679 -16.56 7.36 -23.26
N ALA A 680 -15.31 6.86 -23.17
CA ALA A 680 -14.68 6.11 -24.24
C ALA A 680 -15.31 4.72 -24.45
N MET A 681 -15.85 4.10 -23.39
CA MET A 681 -16.57 2.82 -23.42
C MET A 681 -17.93 2.93 -24.11
N LEU A 682 -18.72 3.94 -23.74
CA LEU A 682 -20.09 4.12 -24.22
C LEU A 682 -20.15 4.80 -25.60
N GLY A 683 -19.16 5.64 -25.92
CA GLY A 683 -19.11 6.40 -27.16
C GLY A 683 -20.04 7.63 -27.18
N PRO A 684 -20.08 8.38 -28.29
CA PRO A 684 -20.73 9.69 -28.35
C PRO A 684 -22.27 9.64 -28.47
N ASP A 685 -22.85 8.45 -28.68
CA ASP A 685 -24.30 8.28 -28.85
C ASP A 685 -25.05 8.09 -27.51
N VAL A 686 -24.32 7.90 -26.41
CA VAL A 686 -24.87 7.78 -25.04
C VAL A 686 -24.52 9.04 -24.24
N ALA A 687 -25.51 9.61 -23.54
CA ALA A 687 -25.27 10.76 -22.68
C ALA A 687 -24.50 10.34 -21.41
N VAL A 688 -23.37 11.00 -21.12
CA VAL A 688 -22.57 10.76 -19.91
C VAL A 688 -22.52 12.05 -19.08
N ASP A 689 -23.47 12.17 -18.17
CA ASP A 689 -23.63 13.32 -17.29
C ASP A 689 -22.73 13.19 -16.05
N HIS A 690 -22.25 14.33 -15.51
CA HIS A 690 -21.33 14.37 -14.36
C HIS A 690 -21.66 15.49 -13.37
N ALA A 691 -21.47 15.19 -12.08
CA ALA A 691 -21.41 16.13 -10.96
C ALA A 691 -20.50 15.56 -9.85
N VAL A 692 -19.92 16.43 -9.02
CA VAL A 692 -19.03 16.02 -7.92
C VAL A 692 -19.84 15.44 -6.76
N GLY A 693 -20.97 16.04 -6.43
CA GLY A 693 -21.93 15.52 -5.43
C GLY A 693 -21.51 15.62 -3.97
N ALA A 694 -20.22 15.39 -3.66
CA ALA A 694 -19.65 15.54 -2.32
C ALA A 694 -18.16 15.91 -2.41
N ARG A 695 -17.77 17.05 -1.83
CA ARG A 695 -16.36 17.45 -1.72
C ARG A 695 -15.67 16.70 -0.57
N ILE A 696 -14.42 16.32 -0.80
CA ILE A 696 -13.58 15.53 0.12
C ILE A 696 -12.36 16.32 0.60
N SER A 697 -11.73 17.05 -0.30
CA SER A 697 -10.83 18.15 0.02
C SER A 697 -11.61 19.43 0.37
N ARG A 698 -10.94 20.32 1.12
CA ARG A 698 -11.35 21.74 1.32
C ARG A 698 -10.08 22.58 1.42
N GLY A 699 -10.14 23.79 0.88
CA GLY A 699 -8.97 24.63 0.70
C GLY A 699 -8.28 24.35 -0.64
N PRO A 700 -7.34 25.22 -1.07
CA PRO A 700 -6.90 25.24 -2.46
C PRO A 700 -6.04 24.03 -2.85
N GLU A 701 -6.44 23.35 -3.92
CA GLU A 701 -5.69 22.27 -4.56
C GLU A 701 -4.59 22.84 -5.46
N PRO A 702 -3.50 22.10 -5.75
CA PRO A 702 -2.46 22.52 -6.68
C PRO A 702 -3.06 22.95 -8.03
N VAL A 703 -2.68 24.13 -8.52
CA VAL A 703 -3.34 24.76 -9.68
C VAL A 703 -3.25 23.92 -10.96
N ASP A 704 -4.37 23.86 -11.69
CA ASP A 704 -4.51 23.14 -12.96
C ASP A 704 -3.93 23.95 -14.13
N LEU A 705 -3.26 23.28 -15.08
CA LEU A 705 -2.58 23.91 -16.21
C LEU A 705 -3.53 24.52 -17.23
N ASP A 706 -4.76 24.01 -17.32
CA ASP A 706 -5.79 24.59 -18.18
C ASP A 706 -6.22 26.00 -17.71
N ASP A 707 -5.89 26.39 -16.47
CA ASP A 707 -6.18 27.70 -15.89
C ASP A 707 -5.01 28.70 -15.97
N VAL A 708 -3.77 28.24 -16.21
CA VAL A 708 -2.56 29.05 -15.99
C VAL A 708 -1.57 29.11 -17.15
N THR A 709 -0.95 30.28 -17.36
CA THR A 709 0.08 30.50 -18.40
C THR A 709 1.31 31.25 -17.88
N ASP A 710 2.51 30.88 -18.38
CA ASP A 710 3.76 31.59 -18.10
C ASP A 710 3.65 33.03 -18.67
N PRO A 711 3.88 34.07 -17.85
CA PRO A 711 3.59 35.45 -18.24
C PRO A 711 4.57 36.01 -19.29
N VAL A 712 5.69 35.32 -19.52
CA VAL A 712 6.76 35.67 -20.46
C VAL A 712 6.61 34.91 -21.78
N THR A 713 6.28 33.62 -21.76
CA THR A 713 6.14 32.80 -22.97
C THR A 713 4.73 32.81 -23.56
N GLY A 714 3.70 32.91 -22.71
CA GLY A 714 2.29 32.75 -23.10
C GLY A 714 1.86 31.29 -23.29
N GLU A 715 2.74 30.33 -23.04
CA GLU A 715 2.43 28.89 -23.02
C GLU A 715 1.91 28.47 -21.63
N PRO A 716 1.21 27.34 -21.47
CA PRO A 716 0.69 26.88 -20.18
C PRO A 716 1.75 26.73 -19.07
N GLY A 717 1.30 26.86 -17.82
CA GLY A 717 2.07 26.58 -16.61
C GLY A 717 2.62 27.81 -15.86
N LEU A 718 3.72 27.58 -15.13
CA LEU A 718 4.28 28.51 -14.14
C LEU A 718 5.72 28.89 -14.52
N ARG A 719 6.07 30.18 -14.37
CA ARG A 719 7.45 30.64 -14.49
C ARG A 719 8.12 30.69 -13.12
N VAL A 720 9.12 29.84 -12.91
CA VAL A 720 9.87 29.75 -11.65
C VAL A 720 11.25 30.38 -11.80
N ARG A 721 11.74 31.05 -10.74
CA ARG A 721 13.08 31.66 -10.66
C ARG A 721 13.72 31.33 -9.31
N LEU A 722 14.92 30.77 -9.34
CA LEU A 722 15.76 30.53 -8.16
C LEU A 722 16.77 31.67 -8.05
N LEU A 723 16.82 32.33 -6.89
CA LEU A 723 17.56 33.57 -6.67
C LEU A 723 18.53 33.45 -5.49
N ASP A 724 19.67 34.14 -5.58
CA ASP A 724 20.60 34.31 -4.46
C ASP A 724 20.17 35.41 -3.47
N ALA A 725 21.01 35.65 -2.46
CA ALA A 725 20.79 36.65 -1.42
C ALA A 725 20.81 38.11 -1.92
N ASP A 726 21.50 38.40 -3.03
CA ASP A 726 21.51 39.72 -3.69
C ASP A 726 20.36 39.86 -4.70
N GLY A 727 19.61 38.79 -4.96
CA GLY A 727 18.48 38.73 -5.89
C GLY A 727 18.87 38.44 -7.34
N VAL A 728 20.09 37.99 -7.59
CA VAL A 728 20.56 37.54 -8.91
C VAL A 728 19.92 36.20 -9.26
N GLU A 729 19.56 36.01 -10.53
CA GLU A 729 18.96 34.76 -11.00
C GLU A 729 20.03 33.66 -11.17
N LEU A 730 19.95 32.64 -10.32
CA LEU A 730 20.79 31.43 -10.38
C LEU A 730 20.28 30.46 -11.44
N ARG A 731 18.95 30.31 -11.55
CA ARG A 731 18.26 29.44 -12.52
C ARG A 731 16.83 29.97 -12.74
N SER A 732 16.27 29.79 -13.93
CA SER A 732 14.81 29.84 -14.11
C SER A 732 14.30 28.63 -14.90
N GLU A 733 13.06 28.26 -14.62
CA GLU A 733 12.38 27.06 -15.09
C GLU A 733 10.96 27.41 -15.55
N GLN A 734 10.45 26.77 -16.59
CA GLN A 734 9.00 26.69 -16.82
C GLN A 734 8.51 25.35 -16.26
N ARG A 735 7.49 25.38 -15.41
CA ARG A 735 6.95 24.21 -14.70
C ARG A 735 5.49 23.96 -15.07
N LEU A 736 5.12 22.69 -15.07
CA LEU A 736 3.84 22.14 -15.50
C LEU A 736 3.13 21.41 -14.34
N ALA A 737 3.27 21.94 -13.12
CA ALA A 737 2.56 21.47 -11.93
C ALA A 737 2.37 22.60 -10.92
N GLY A 738 1.23 22.61 -10.22
CA GLY A 738 0.99 23.51 -9.07
C GLY A 738 1.80 23.13 -7.82
N THR A 739 2.34 21.92 -7.74
CA THR A 739 3.24 21.46 -6.66
C THR A 739 4.66 21.39 -7.19
N LEU A 740 5.56 22.16 -6.58
CA LEU A 740 6.98 22.25 -6.94
C LEU A 740 7.83 21.75 -5.78
N VAL A 741 8.68 20.77 -6.03
CA VAL A 741 9.61 20.20 -5.05
C VAL A 741 10.99 20.08 -5.68
N TRP A 742 12.02 20.44 -4.93
CA TRP A 742 13.42 20.18 -5.26
C TRP A 742 14.10 19.60 -4.01
N THR A 743 14.87 18.52 -4.15
CA THR A 743 15.74 18.03 -3.07
C THR A 743 16.90 18.99 -2.79
N ALA A 744 17.58 18.81 -1.66
CA ALA A 744 18.80 19.55 -1.31
C ALA A 744 19.91 19.44 -2.38
N ASP A 745 19.94 18.35 -3.16
CA ASP A 745 20.88 18.16 -4.28
C ASP A 745 20.51 18.97 -5.54
N GLU A 746 19.23 19.32 -5.72
CA GLU A 746 18.68 19.96 -6.93
C GLU A 746 18.68 21.49 -6.88
N VAL A 747 19.03 22.07 -5.73
CA VAL A 747 19.10 23.52 -5.48
C VAL A 747 20.55 23.99 -5.37
N PRO A 748 20.89 25.19 -5.89
CA PRO A 748 22.22 25.77 -5.67
C PRO A 748 22.46 26.06 -4.18
N PRO A 749 23.68 25.87 -3.64
CA PRO A 749 24.03 26.26 -2.27
C PRO A 749 23.81 27.74 -1.94
N GLU A 750 23.77 28.59 -2.96
CA GLU A 750 23.55 30.04 -2.86
C GLU A 750 22.06 30.45 -2.83
N LEU A 751 21.13 29.49 -2.93
CA LEU A 751 19.69 29.74 -3.00
C LEU A 751 19.16 30.42 -1.71
N ALA A 752 18.62 31.64 -1.86
CA ALA A 752 17.99 32.39 -0.78
C ALA A 752 16.50 32.68 -1.03
N ALA A 753 16.01 32.60 -2.27
CA ALA A 753 14.60 32.77 -2.59
C ALA A 753 14.15 32.00 -3.84
N VAL A 754 12.89 31.56 -3.84
CA VAL A 754 12.19 31.04 -5.02
C VAL A 754 11.05 31.98 -5.35
N GLU A 755 10.98 32.43 -6.60
CA GLU A 755 9.81 33.13 -7.14
C GLU A 755 9.03 32.23 -8.10
N VAL A 756 7.70 32.33 -8.06
CA VAL A 756 6.80 31.67 -9.02
C VAL A 756 5.84 32.72 -9.56
N HIS A 757 5.75 32.87 -10.88
CA HIS A 757 4.90 33.85 -11.56
C HIS A 757 4.02 33.16 -12.60
N THR A 758 2.73 33.47 -12.63
CA THR A 758 1.79 32.94 -13.62
C THR A 758 0.61 33.87 -13.87
N ARG A 759 -0.09 33.70 -14.99
CA ARG A 759 -1.40 34.31 -15.26
C ARG A 759 -2.50 33.30 -15.02
N LEU A 760 -3.34 33.52 -14.01
CA LEU A 760 -4.56 32.78 -13.77
C LEU A 760 -5.70 33.34 -14.63
N CYS A 761 -6.37 32.48 -15.40
CA CYS A 761 -7.55 32.80 -16.18
C CYS A 761 -8.80 32.25 -15.49
N ALA A 762 -9.77 33.11 -15.18
CA ALA A 762 -10.99 32.69 -14.50
C ALA A 762 -12.03 32.18 -15.50
N ASP A 763 -12.33 30.87 -15.48
CA ASP A 763 -13.40 30.25 -16.29
C ASP A 763 -14.82 30.51 -15.75
N VAL A 764 -14.92 30.97 -14.49
CA VAL A 764 -16.18 31.25 -13.80
C VAL A 764 -16.08 32.51 -12.93
N SER A 765 -17.14 33.32 -12.96
CA SER A 765 -17.27 34.52 -12.13
C SER A 765 -17.54 34.15 -10.66
N GLY A 766 -16.80 34.71 -9.71
CA GLY A 766 -17.08 34.56 -8.28
C GLY A 766 -15.85 34.73 -7.38
N CYS A 767 -15.98 34.26 -6.14
CA CYS A 767 -14.94 34.36 -5.11
C CYS A 767 -13.99 33.15 -5.18
N TRP A 768 -12.84 33.32 -5.83
CA TRP A 768 -11.77 32.34 -5.92
C TRP A 768 -10.94 32.35 -4.62
N GLN A 769 -10.37 31.20 -4.23
CA GLN A 769 -9.31 31.15 -3.23
C GLN A 769 -7.96 30.96 -3.92
N VAL A 770 -6.93 31.68 -3.47
CA VAL A 770 -5.54 31.46 -3.91
C VAL A 770 -4.66 31.33 -2.66
N ALA A 771 -3.81 30.31 -2.64
CA ALA A 771 -2.93 30.01 -1.51
C ALA A 771 -1.53 29.57 -1.96
N VAL A 772 -0.61 29.63 -1.01
CA VAL A 772 0.73 29.06 -1.09
C VAL A 772 0.93 28.06 0.03
N ALA A 773 1.67 26.98 -0.22
CA ALA A 773 2.06 26.01 0.82
C ALA A 773 3.55 25.71 0.80
N GLY A 774 4.11 25.55 2.00
CA GLY A 774 5.53 25.32 2.27
C GLY A 774 5.89 25.85 3.67
N SER A 775 7.17 25.78 4.03
CA SER A 775 7.71 26.30 5.29
C SER A 775 8.68 27.47 5.05
N GLY A 776 8.72 28.45 5.97
CA GLY A 776 9.52 29.69 5.83
C GLY A 776 8.69 30.90 5.41
N HIS A 777 9.34 32.02 5.07
CA HIS A 777 8.65 33.25 4.69
C HIS A 777 8.06 33.21 3.27
N PHE A 778 6.75 33.41 3.16
CA PHE A 778 6.02 33.53 1.89
C PHE A 778 5.35 34.89 1.74
N THR A 779 5.46 35.44 0.54
CA THR A 779 4.61 36.52 0.02
C THR A 779 3.80 35.99 -1.17
N LEU A 780 2.50 36.27 -1.23
CA LEU A 780 1.59 35.94 -2.34
C LEU A 780 0.85 37.21 -2.78
N ASP A 781 1.03 37.59 -4.03
CA ASP A 781 0.36 38.72 -4.68
C ASP A 781 -0.57 38.20 -5.79
N VAL A 782 -1.82 38.67 -5.82
CA VAL A 782 -2.81 38.31 -6.84
C VAL A 782 -3.52 39.57 -7.32
N ALA A 783 -3.60 39.76 -8.64
CA ALA A 783 -4.22 40.95 -9.25
C ALA A 783 -3.63 42.30 -8.76
N GLY A 784 -2.37 42.29 -8.28
CA GLY A 784 -1.70 43.46 -7.69
C GLY A 784 -2.01 43.72 -6.21
N ALA A 785 -2.66 42.79 -5.51
CA ALA A 785 -2.92 42.86 -4.06
C ALA A 785 -2.27 41.69 -3.32
N THR A 786 -1.55 41.99 -2.24
CA THR A 786 -0.88 41.00 -1.39
C THR A 786 -1.90 40.27 -0.51
N LEU A 787 -2.10 38.97 -0.75
CA LEU A 787 -2.98 38.09 0.03
C LEU A 787 -2.26 37.41 1.20
N VAL A 788 -0.96 37.18 1.09
CA VAL A 788 -0.10 36.61 2.15
C VAL A 788 1.20 37.39 2.21
N ASP A 789 1.65 37.73 3.42
CA ASP A 789 3.02 38.18 3.70
C ASP A 789 3.37 37.74 5.13
N GLN A 790 3.86 36.50 5.30
CA GLN A 790 4.13 35.91 6.61
C GLN A 790 5.10 34.73 6.56
N HIS A 791 5.72 34.42 7.71
CA HIS A 791 6.44 33.17 7.93
C HIS A 791 5.46 32.03 8.25
N ILE A 792 5.63 30.88 7.59
CA ILE A 792 4.83 29.67 7.77
C ILE A 792 5.67 28.63 8.51
N GLU A 793 5.33 28.41 9.77
CA GLU A 793 5.92 27.36 10.62
C GLU A 793 5.52 25.96 10.13
N PRO A 794 6.40 24.94 10.19
CA PRO A 794 6.04 23.54 10.00
C PRO A 794 4.96 23.06 11.00
N GLU A 795 4.07 22.18 10.54
CA GLU A 795 2.98 21.61 11.38
C GLU A 795 3.27 20.14 11.83
N ALA A 796 4.48 19.61 11.56
CA ALA A 796 4.93 18.27 11.97
C ALA A 796 6.45 18.22 12.24
N ASP A 797 6.89 17.28 13.10
CA ASP A 797 8.31 17.04 13.43
C ASP A 797 9.04 16.13 12.40
N ASP A 798 8.32 15.55 11.43
CA ASP A 798 8.87 14.67 10.38
C ASP A 798 9.22 15.52 9.13
N PRO A 799 10.51 15.67 8.76
CA PRO A 799 10.89 16.51 7.62
C PRO A 799 10.29 16.04 6.29
N ALA A 800 10.14 14.73 6.09
CA ALA A 800 9.53 14.19 4.87
C ALA A 800 8.03 14.47 4.82
N ALA A 801 7.33 14.37 5.96
CA ALA A 801 5.92 14.78 6.04
C ALA A 801 5.75 16.29 5.78
N VAL A 802 6.63 17.14 6.32
CA VAL A 802 6.62 18.59 6.08
C VAL A 802 6.85 18.92 4.60
N MET A 803 7.80 18.24 3.94
CA MET A 803 8.09 18.44 2.52
C MET A 803 6.95 17.97 1.60
N LEU A 804 6.27 16.87 1.96
CA LEU A 804 5.29 16.19 1.09
C LEU A 804 3.83 16.56 1.38
N ALA A 805 3.53 17.12 2.55
CA ALA A 805 2.21 17.63 2.93
C ALA A 805 2.29 18.97 3.71
N PRO A 806 2.90 20.02 3.12
CA PRO A 806 3.17 21.26 3.82
C PRO A 806 1.91 22.06 4.20
N PRO A 807 1.98 22.89 5.26
CA PRO A 807 0.91 23.81 5.63
C PRO A 807 0.71 24.91 4.59
N TYR A 808 -0.54 25.28 4.34
CA TYR A 808 -0.91 26.33 3.39
C TYR A 808 -1.40 27.61 4.07
N ARG A 809 -1.23 28.75 3.40
CA ARG A 809 -1.82 30.05 3.76
C ARG A 809 -2.27 30.77 2.48
N GLY A 810 -3.38 31.49 2.53
CA GLY A 810 -3.96 32.12 1.34
C GLY A 810 -5.08 33.10 1.68
N GLY A 811 -5.72 33.62 0.63
CA GLY A 811 -6.83 34.56 0.73
C GLY A 811 -7.81 34.41 -0.43
N SER A 812 -8.92 35.16 -0.35
CA SER A 812 -9.96 35.19 -1.36
C SER A 812 -9.80 36.37 -2.32
N VAL A 813 -10.14 36.18 -3.59
CA VAL A 813 -10.22 37.23 -4.61
C VAL A 813 -11.48 37.03 -5.45
N ASP A 814 -12.23 38.10 -5.69
CA ASP A 814 -13.37 38.07 -6.61
C ASP A 814 -12.87 38.31 -8.04
N LEU A 815 -13.12 37.35 -8.95
CA LEU A 815 -12.75 37.42 -10.38
C LEU A 815 -13.98 37.26 -11.27
N VAL A 816 -13.90 37.79 -12.50
CA VAL A 816 -14.95 37.68 -13.53
C VAL A 816 -14.58 36.61 -14.58
N GLU A 817 -15.59 35.93 -15.13
CA GLU A 817 -15.42 34.98 -16.24
C GLU A 817 -14.72 35.64 -17.45
N GLY A 818 -13.62 35.04 -17.89
CA GLY A 818 -12.74 35.55 -18.95
C GLY A 818 -11.73 36.62 -18.48
N GLU A 819 -11.67 36.94 -17.20
CA GLU A 819 -10.63 37.78 -16.61
C GLU A 819 -9.31 36.99 -16.48
N THR A 820 -8.19 37.69 -16.67
CA THR A 820 -6.84 37.09 -16.52
C THR A 820 -6.02 37.98 -15.59
N VAL A 821 -5.54 37.41 -14.49
CA VAL A 821 -4.79 38.13 -13.44
C VAL A 821 -3.39 37.55 -13.26
N GLU A 822 -2.42 38.43 -13.06
CA GLU A 822 -1.07 38.03 -12.65
C GLU A 822 -1.10 37.53 -11.19
N VAL A 823 -0.44 36.40 -10.95
CA VAL A 823 -0.25 35.74 -9.65
C VAL A 823 1.26 35.59 -9.43
N GLY A 824 1.76 36.19 -8.36
CA GLY A 824 3.17 36.15 -7.96
C GLY A 824 3.34 35.55 -6.58
N VAL A 825 4.28 34.62 -6.44
CA VAL A 825 4.71 34.04 -5.17
C VAL A 825 6.18 34.35 -4.98
N ARG A 826 6.58 34.77 -3.78
CA ARG A 826 7.98 34.78 -3.36
C ARG A 826 8.15 34.05 -2.04
N HIS A 827 8.85 32.92 -2.10
CA HIS A 827 9.36 32.20 -0.96
C HIS A 827 10.78 32.69 -0.62
N ARG A 828 11.10 32.83 0.67
CA ARG A 828 12.47 33.01 1.15
C ARG A 828 12.92 31.72 1.81
N VAL A 829 14.05 31.19 1.35
CA VAL A 829 14.60 29.91 1.79
C VAL A 829 15.46 30.17 3.02
N GLU A 830 14.94 29.85 4.20
CA GLU A 830 15.62 30.09 5.49
C GLU A 830 16.41 28.86 5.98
N HIS A 831 16.01 27.65 5.57
CA HIS A 831 16.70 26.39 5.85
C HIS A 831 16.41 25.38 4.73
N ILE A 832 17.37 24.49 4.44
CA ILE A 832 17.22 23.39 3.47
C ILE A 832 17.78 22.13 4.13
N GLU A 833 16.91 21.31 4.72
CA GLU A 833 17.32 20.08 5.42
C GLU A 833 17.30 18.87 4.49
N ILE A 834 16.19 18.68 3.76
CA ILE A 834 16.03 17.62 2.74
C ILE A 834 15.66 18.16 1.35
N GLY A 835 15.14 19.39 1.28
CA GLY A 835 14.66 20.02 0.05
C GLY A 835 13.87 21.29 0.31
N VAL A 836 13.27 21.82 -0.76
CA VAL A 836 12.38 22.99 -0.77
C VAL A 836 11.08 22.61 -1.49
N THR A 837 9.94 22.89 -0.85
CA THR A 837 8.60 22.72 -1.44
C THR A 837 7.89 24.06 -1.54
N VAL A 838 7.31 24.34 -2.72
CA VAL A 838 6.39 25.44 -2.97
C VAL A 838 5.17 24.89 -3.70
N VAL A 839 3.99 25.00 -3.11
CA VAL A 839 2.71 24.75 -3.79
C VAL A 839 2.05 26.09 -4.10
N LEU A 840 1.57 26.28 -5.34
CA LEU A 840 0.58 27.29 -5.68
C LEU A 840 -0.78 26.60 -5.79
N GLY A 841 -1.67 26.89 -4.85
CA GLY A 841 -3.00 26.30 -4.77
C GLY A 841 -4.10 27.28 -5.20
N VAL A 842 -5.09 26.79 -5.94
CA VAL A 842 -6.25 27.58 -6.40
C VAL A 842 -7.55 26.79 -6.16
N GLU A 843 -8.57 27.42 -5.57
CA GLU A 843 -9.93 26.86 -5.41
C GLU A 843 -10.93 27.72 -6.19
N ARG A 844 -11.64 27.12 -7.16
CA ARG A 844 -12.62 27.83 -7.99
C ARG A 844 -13.90 28.17 -7.20
N PRO A 845 -14.63 29.24 -7.57
CA PRO A 845 -16.01 29.45 -7.15
C PRO A 845 -16.86 28.23 -7.54
N THR A 846 -17.44 27.58 -6.56
CA THR A 846 -18.22 26.34 -6.76
C THR A 846 -19.54 26.40 -5.97
N PRO A 847 -20.58 25.64 -6.36
CA PRO A 847 -21.87 25.65 -5.65
C PRO A 847 -21.73 25.22 -4.18
N SER A 848 -22.77 25.37 -3.37
CA SER A 848 -22.77 24.79 -2.02
C SER A 848 -22.70 23.26 -2.05
N ASP A 849 -22.27 22.66 -0.94
CA ASP A 849 -22.26 21.20 -0.74
C ASP A 849 -23.68 20.57 -0.83
N GLU A 850 -24.74 21.37 -0.76
CA GLU A 850 -26.13 20.94 -0.94
C GLU A 850 -26.53 20.99 -2.43
N GLU A 851 -26.21 22.07 -3.14
CA GLU A 851 -26.52 22.22 -4.57
C GLU A 851 -25.78 21.18 -5.44
N GLU A 852 -24.54 20.82 -5.11
CA GLU A 852 -23.85 19.71 -5.79
C GLU A 852 -24.48 18.34 -5.47
N LEU A 853 -24.96 18.12 -4.25
CA LEU A 853 -25.64 16.88 -3.86
C LEU A 853 -26.98 16.74 -4.58
N ASP A 854 -27.83 17.77 -4.53
CA ASP A 854 -29.11 17.83 -5.25
C ASP A 854 -28.92 17.63 -6.76
N ARG A 855 -27.87 18.24 -7.35
CA ARG A 855 -27.50 18.04 -8.75
C ARG A 855 -27.12 16.59 -9.05
N ALA A 856 -26.26 15.97 -8.23
CA ALA A 856 -25.85 14.58 -8.43
C ALA A 856 -27.04 13.60 -8.30
N VAL A 857 -27.94 13.84 -7.34
CA VAL A 857 -29.16 13.05 -7.15
C VAL A 857 -30.14 13.24 -8.32
N ALA A 858 -30.30 14.45 -8.84
CA ALA A 858 -31.13 14.73 -10.01
C ALA A 858 -30.59 14.06 -11.28
N LEU A 859 -29.27 14.08 -11.51
CA LEU A 859 -28.63 13.37 -12.62
C LEU A 859 -28.79 11.85 -12.51
N ALA A 860 -28.65 11.29 -11.29
CA ALA A 860 -28.88 9.87 -11.06
C ALA A 860 -30.33 9.45 -11.40
N ALA A 861 -31.31 10.28 -11.06
CA ALA A 861 -32.73 9.99 -11.27
C ALA A 861 -33.17 10.00 -12.77
N ASP A 862 -32.41 10.67 -13.64
CA ASP A 862 -32.69 10.79 -15.09
C ASP A 862 -31.88 9.78 -15.95
N ALA A 863 -30.99 8.99 -15.32
CA ALA A 863 -30.09 8.05 -15.99
C ALA A 863 -30.55 6.58 -15.90
N ASP A 864 -30.18 5.76 -16.88
CA ASP A 864 -30.45 4.31 -16.89
C ASP A 864 -29.64 3.57 -15.80
N ALA A 865 -28.43 4.09 -15.51
CA ALA A 865 -27.54 3.62 -14.46
C ALA A 865 -26.72 4.80 -13.88
N ALA A 866 -26.32 4.66 -12.62
CA ALA A 866 -25.42 5.59 -11.95
C ALA A 866 -24.11 4.87 -11.55
N VAL A 867 -22.96 5.50 -11.78
CA VAL A 867 -21.65 5.02 -11.35
C VAL A 867 -21.06 6.08 -10.40
N VAL A 868 -21.06 5.80 -9.10
CA VAL A 868 -20.53 6.72 -8.09
C VAL A 868 -19.10 6.30 -7.73
N VAL A 869 -18.13 7.20 -7.90
CA VAL A 869 -16.73 6.96 -7.55
C VAL A 869 -16.41 7.70 -6.25
N VAL A 870 -16.23 6.94 -5.17
CA VAL A 870 -15.90 7.43 -3.82
C VAL A 870 -14.47 7.04 -3.45
N GLY A 871 -13.80 7.82 -2.62
CA GLY A 871 -12.40 7.56 -2.29
C GLY A 871 -11.85 8.33 -1.09
N THR A 872 -10.56 8.09 -0.86
CA THR A 872 -9.67 8.79 0.09
C THR A 872 -8.77 9.76 -0.67
N THR A 873 -8.00 10.58 0.06
CA THR A 873 -6.98 11.47 -0.51
C THR A 873 -5.61 11.19 0.14
N GLU A 874 -4.55 11.72 -0.45
CA GLU A 874 -3.20 11.80 0.15
C GLU A 874 -3.18 12.44 1.54
N ARG A 875 -4.10 13.35 1.87
CA ARG A 875 -4.26 13.89 3.24
C ARG A 875 -4.92 12.91 4.22
N ILE A 876 -5.14 11.66 3.82
CA ILE A 876 -5.73 10.57 4.61
C ILE A 876 -4.87 9.30 4.52
N GLU A 877 -4.39 8.94 3.34
CA GLU A 877 -3.56 7.74 3.09
C GLU A 877 -2.18 8.13 2.53
N SER A 878 -1.24 8.39 3.45
CA SER A 878 0.13 8.81 3.18
C SER A 878 1.12 8.20 4.17
N GLU A 879 2.39 8.27 3.80
CA GLU A 879 3.52 8.28 4.74
C GLU A 879 3.44 9.47 5.73
N GLY A 880 3.99 9.29 6.92
CA GLY A 880 4.18 10.35 7.94
C GLY A 880 3.09 10.45 9.01
N PHE A 881 1.89 9.90 8.79
CA PHE A 881 0.80 9.88 9.78
C PHE A 881 -0.16 8.71 9.55
N ASP A 882 -0.79 8.22 10.63
CA ASP A 882 -1.85 7.21 10.54
C ASP A 882 -3.26 7.86 10.45
N ARG A 883 -4.22 7.10 9.94
CA ARG A 883 -5.63 7.52 9.82
C ARG A 883 -6.28 7.62 11.19
N THR A 884 -7.13 8.64 11.37
CA THR A 884 -7.94 8.82 12.58
C THR A 884 -9.30 8.13 12.54
N THR A 885 -9.74 7.65 11.37
CA THR A 885 -10.98 6.88 11.18
C THR A 885 -10.98 6.09 9.86
N LEU A 886 -11.84 5.07 9.80
CA LEU A 886 -12.19 4.31 8.60
C LEU A 886 -13.34 4.92 7.78
N ALA A 887 -13.99 5.99 8.25
CA ALA A 887 -15.05 6.66 7.49
C ALA A 887 -14.53 7.28 6.17
N LEU A 888 -15.40 7.34 5.16
CA LEU A 888 -15.12 8.11 3.94
C LEU A 888 -15.17 9.62 4.24
N PRO A 889 -14.26 10.44 3.67
CA PRO A 889 -14.28 11.89 3.88
C PRO A 889 -15.52 12.56 3.24
N GLY A 890 -15.85 13.76 3.72
CA GLY A 890 -16.89 14.61 3.16
C GLY A 890 -18.32 14.06 3.36
N ARG A 891 -19.20 14.33 2.39
CA ARG A 891 -20.59 13.82 2.35
C ARG A 891 -20.74 12.53 1.53
N GLN A 892 -19.67 11.77 1.30
CA GLN A 892 -19.70 10.64 0.35
C GLN A 892 -20.70 9.54 0.71
N ASP A 893 -20.83 9.18 1.99
CA ASP A 893 -21.81 8.19 2.45
C ASP A 893 -23.26 8.66 2.25
N GLU A 894 -23.51 9.96 2.35
CA GLU A 894 -24.81 10.60 2.12
C GLU A 894 -25.11 10.68 0.61
N LEU A 895 -24.12 11.07 -0.20
CA LEU A 895 -24.20 11.05 -1.66
C LEU A 895 -24.60 9.67 -2.18
N VAL A 896 -23.90 8.61 -1.76
CA VAL A 896 -24.21 7.25 -2.21
C VAL A 896 -25.60 6.80 -1.73
N ALA A 897 -25.99 7.12 -0.48
CA ALA A 897 -27.32 6.77 0.02
C ALA A 897 -28.45 7.46 -0.77
N CYS A 898 -28.32 8.76 -1.04
CA CYS A 898 -29.30 9.52 -1.82
C CYS A 898 -29.35 9.10 -3.28
N VAL A 899 -28.20 8.84 -3.91
CA VAL A 899 -28.11 8.33 -5.30
C VAL A 899 -28.71 6.92 -5.40
N ALA A 900 -28.43 6.02 -4.47
CA ALA A 900 -29.02 4.67 -4.43
C ALA A 900 -30.54 4.70 -4.24
N GLN A 901 -31.06 5.66 -3.48
CA GLN A 901 -32.50 5.87 -3.30
C GLN A 901 -33.17 6.45 -4.55
N ALA A 902 -32.47 7.33 -5.29
CA ALA A 902 -32.96 7.91 -6.54
C ALA A 902 -32.89 6.93 -7.72
N ASN A 903 -31.83 6.12 -7.79
CA ASN A 903 -31.60 5.15 -8.86
C ASN A 903 -31.11 3.79 -8.29
N PRO A 904 -31.93 2.71 -8.33
CA PRO A 904 -31.51 1.41 -7.86
C PRO A 904 -30.45 0.75 -8.76
N SER A 905 -30.25 1.22 -9.99
CA SER A 905 -29.16 0.82 -10.91
C SER A 905 -27.83 1.51 -10.56
N THR A 906 -27.52 1.64 -9.26
CA THR A 906 -26.29 2.27 -8.77
C THR A 906 -25.16 1.26 -8.61
N VAL A 907 -24.05 1.53 -9.28
CA VAL A 907 -22.72 0.92 -9.06
C VAL A 907 -21.88 1.89 -8.24
N VAL A 908 -21.15 1.39 -7.24
CA VAL A 908 -20.16 2.19 -6.50
C VAL A 908 -18.76 1.65 -6.75
N VAL A 909 -17.83 2.57 -7.05
CA VAL A 909 -16.41 2.30 -7.22
C VAL A 909 -15.66 2.93 -6.05
N VAL A 910 -14.92 2.11 -5.29
CA VAL A 910 -14.14 2.55 -4.13
C VAL A 910 -12.68 2.70 -4.51
N ASN A 911 -12.19 3.93 -4.41
CA ASN A 911 -10.85 4.39 -4.76
C ASN A 911 -10.08 4.77 -3.48
N ALA A 912 -9.70 3.77 -2.68
CA ALA A 912 -8.98 3.91 -1.42
C ALA A 912 -7.95 2.78 -1.24
N GLY A 913 -6.76 3.08 -0.73
CA GLY A 913 -5.65 2.13 -0.66
C GLY A 913 -5.76 1.09 0.46
N GLY A 914 -6.51 1.40 1.52
CA GLY A 914 -6.91 0.47 2.59
C GLY A 914 -8.44 0.41 2.79
N PRO A 915 -8.92 -0.30 3.84
CA PRO A 915 -10.33 -0.41 4.15
C PRO A 915 -11.00 0.94 4.41
N VAL A 916 -12.26 1.08 3.97
CA VAL A 916 -13.17 2.17 4.35
C VAL A 916 -14.51 1.60 4.77
N LEU A 917 -15.23 2.33 5.63
CA LEU A 917 -16.61 1.99 5.97
C LEU A 917 -17.51 2.19 4.76
N MET A 918 -18.49 1.30 4.61
CA MET A 918 -19.50 1.37 3.56
C MET A 918 -20.89 1.05 4.16
N PRO A 919 -21.55 2.02 4.83
CA PRO A 919 -22.84 1.80 5.46
C PRO A 919 -23.91 1.40 4.42
N TRP A 920 -23.92 2.07 3.26
CA TRP A 920 -24.82 1.90 2.10
C TRP A 920 -24.57 0.64 1.26
N ARG A 921 -23.57 -0.21 1.59
CA ARG A 921 -23.14 -1.35 0.74
C ARG A 921 -24.24 -2.38 0.46
N THR A 922 -25.31 -2.41 1.25
CA THR A 922 -26.45 -3.31 1.07
C THR A 922 -27.51 -2.78 0.11
N ASP A 923 -27.44 -1.50 -0.24
CA ASP A 923 -28.57 -0.73 -0.77
C ASP A 923 -28.35 -0.40 -2.26
N VAL A 924 -27.09 -0.32 -2.68
CA VAL A 924 -26.64 -0.22 -4.09
C VAL A 924 -26.67 -1.57 -4.81
N ALA A 925 -26.71 -1.59 -6.14
CA ALA A 925 -26.71 -2.84 -6.91
C ALA A 925 -25.34 -3.53 -6.91
N ALA A 926 -24.25 -2.80 -7.15
CA ALA A 926 -22.90 -3.36 -7.21
C ALA A 926 -21.85 -2.49 -6.49
N VAL A 927 -20.78 -3.13 -6.01
CA VAL A 927 -19.64 -2.47 -5.38
C VAL A 927 -18.33 -3.08 -5.90
N LEU A 928 -17.52 -2.23 -6.53
CA LEU A 928 -16.19 -2.51 -7.05
C LEU A 928 -15.15 -1.83 -6.15
N LEU A 929 -14.18 -2.59 -5.64
CA LEU A 929 -12.99 -2.03 -4.99
C LEU A 929 -11.87 -1.98 -6.02
N MET A 930 -11.40 -0.77 -6.35
CA MET A 930 -10.31 -0.55 -7.33
C MET A 930 -9.03 0.02 -6.71
N TRP A 931 -8.99 0.15 -5.39
CA TRP A 931 -7.81 0.55 -4.63
C TRP A 931 -7.28 1.92 -5.09
N PHE A 932 -5.96 2.09 -5.11
CA PHE A 932 -5.29 3.03 -6.01
C PHE A 932 -4.77 2.25 -7.24
N PRO A 933 -5.39 2.37 -8.43
CA PRO A 933 -5.14 1.48 -9.58
C PRO A 933 -4.08 1.96 -10.58
N GLY A 934 -3.34 3.03 -10.30
CA GLY A 934 -2.37 3.61 -11.22
C GLY A 934 -3.01 4.36 -12.40
N GLN A 935 -2.21 4.68 -13.41
CA GLN A 935 -2.56 5.68 -14.43
C GLN A 935 -3.68 5.26 -15.42
N GLU A 936 -3.98 3.96 -15.53
CA GLU A 936 -4.98 3.41 -16.47
C GLU A 936 -6.36 3.13 -15.83
N PHE A 937 -6.66 3.76 -14.69
CA PHE A 937 -7.89 3.57 -13.91
C PHE A 937 -9.15 3.51 -14.78
N GLY A 938 -9.50 4.59 -15.49
CA GLY A 938 -10.73 4.64 -16.26
C GLY A 938 -10.82 3.59 -17.37
N GLY A 939 -9.69 3.26 -18.00
CA GLY A 939 -9.62 2.18 -18.98
C GLY A 939 -9.93 0.81 -18.35
N ALA A 940 -9.37 0.54 -17.17
CA ALA A 940 -9.60 -0.70 -16.44
C ALA A 940 -11.01 -0.78 -15.85
N LEU A 941 -11.56 0.35 -15.37
CA LEU A 941 -12.93 0.44 -14.88
C LEU A 941 -13.92 0.18 -16.03
N ALA A 942 -13.69 0.76 -17.20
CA ALA A 942 -14.50 0.52 -18.40
C ALA A 942 -14.53 -0.97 -18.77
N ASP A 943 -13.35 -1.61 -18.90
CA ASP A 943 -13.28 -3.05 -19.23
C ASP A 943 -14.01 -3.94 -18.23
N VAL A 944 -14.00 -3.56 -16.94
CA VAL A 944 -14.75 -4.26 -15.90
C VAL A 944 -16.25 -3.97 -16.00
N LEU A 945 -16.67 -2.73 -16.24
CA LEU A 945 -18.07 -2.34 -16.29
C LEU A 945 -18.82 -3.00 -17.45
N ASP A 946 -18.27 -3.07 -18.66
CA ASP A 946 -18.90 -3.74 -19.81
C ASP A 946 -18.62 -5.26 -19.90
N GLY A 947 -17.73 -5.77 -19.04
CA GLY A 947 -17.36 -7.18 -19.01
C GLY A 947 -16.40 -7.63 -20.11
N THR A 948 -15.73 -6.69 -20.80
CA THR A 948 -14.55 -6.97 -21.65
C THR A 948 -13.44 -7.66 -20.85
N ILE A 949 -13.30 -7.34 -19.55
CA ILE A 949 -12.49 -8.07 -18.57
C ILE A 949 -13.40 -8.42 -17.36
N GLU A 950 -13.41 -9.69 -16.94
CA GLU A 950 -14.09 -10.08 -15.69
C GLU A 950 -13.28 -9.55 -14.48
N PRO A 951 -13.92 -8.97 -13.44
CA PRO A 951 -13.24 -8.62 -12.19
C PRO A 951 -12.67 -9.89 -11.53
N GLY A 952 -11.37 -10.09 -11.71
CA GLY A 952 -10.66 -11.30 -11.32
C GLY A 952 -10.05 -11.26 -9.92
N GLY A 953 -10.15 -10.14 -9.22
CA GLY A 953 -9.45 -9.88 -7.97
C GLY A 953 -10.11 -10.49 -6.72
N ARG A 954 -9.33 -10.60 -5.64
CA ARG A 954 -9.76 -11.11 -4.32
C ARG A 954 -9.13 -10.30 -3.20
N LEU A 955 -9.88 -10.02 -2.13
CA LEU A 955 -9.45 -9.17 -1.02
C LEU A 955 -8.12 -9.62 -0.38
N THR A 956 -7.24 -8.67 -0.11
CA THR A 956 -5.94 -8.87 0.56
C THR A 956 -5.94 -8.45 2.04
N THR A 957 -7.04 -7.86 2.49
CA THR A 957 -7.29 -7.31 3.84
C THR A 957 -8.77 -7.53 4.20
N THR A 958 -9.12 -7.59 5.49
CA THR A 958 -10.49 -7.86 5.96
C THR A 958 -11.24 -6.55 6.29
N TRP A 959 -12.43 -6.37 5.71
CA TRP A 959 -13.15 -5.09 5.71
C TRP A 959 -14.26 -5.04 6.78
N PRO A 960 -14.23 -4.08 7.74
CA PRO A 960 -15.22 -3.99 8.82
C PRO A 960 -16.64 -3.60 8.38
N VAL A 961 -17.63 -3.82 9.26
CA VAL A 961 -18.99 -3.25 9.12
C VAL A 961 -19.06 -1.88 9.80
N THR A 962 -18.53 -1.78 11.02
CA THR A 962 -18.28 -0.56 11.78
C THR A 962 -16.84 -0.56 12.29
N GLU A 963 -16.28 0.60 12.61
CA GLU A 963 -14.89 0.74 13.07
C GLU A 963 -14.58 -0.16 14.27
N ASP A 964 -15.45 -0.16 15.29
CA ASP A 964 -15.40 -1.00 16.50
C ASP A 964 -15.29 -2.52 16.22
N ASP A 965 -15.73 -2.99 15.04
CA ASP A 965 -15.66 -4.40 14.67
C ASP A 965 -14.24 -4.85 14.29
N ALA A 966 -13.35 -3.93 13.87
CA ALA A 966 -11.94 -4.23 13.62
C ALA A 966 -11.26 -4.63 14.95
N PRO A 967 -10.70 -5.86 15.08
CA PRO A 967 -10.16 -6.30 16.38
C PRO A 967 -8.83 -5.65 16.76
N VAL A 968 -8.10 -5.11 15.78
CA VAL A 968 -6.82 -4.42 15.95
C VAL A 968 -6.96 -3.07 15.25
N LEU A 969 -6.92 -1.99 16.03
CA LEU A 969 -7.02 -0.61 15.55
C LEU A 969 -5.82 0.24 15.97
N ASP A 970 -5.21 -0.07 17.12
CA ASP A 970 -4.23 0.81 17.75
C ASP A 970 -2.93 0.98 16.94
N THR A 971 -2.56 2.24 16.72
CA THR A 971 -1.32 2.70 16.10
C THR A 971 -0.56 3.69 16.99
N THR A 972 -1.06 4.02 18.18
CA THR A 972 -0.49 5.10 19.01
C THR A 972 0.37 4.54 20.14
N PRO A 973 1.71 4.73 20.12
CA PRO A 973 2.57 4.26 21.20
C PRO A 973 2.24 4.95 22.53
N VAL A 974 2.24 4.17 23.62
CA VAL A 974 2.06 4.64 25.00
C VAL A 974 3.42 4.69 25.68
N ASP A 975 3.79 5.84 26.24
CA ASP A 975 5.11 6.11 26.83
C ASP A 975 6.28 5.71 25.88
N GLY A 976 6.07 5.87 24.57
CA GLY A 976 7.03 5.53 23.50
C GLY A 976 7.00 4.07 23.03
N THR A 977 6.17 3.20 23.61
CA THR A 977 6.08 1.78 23.26
C THR A 977 4.75 1.46 22.56
N LEU A 978 4.79 0.78 21.41
CA LEU A 978 3.61 0.20 20.75
C LEU A 978 3.64 -1.32 20.97
N VAL A 979 2.59 -1.89 21.59
CA VAL A 979 2.54 -3.30 22.00
C VAL A 979 1.70 -4.11 21.02
N TYR A 980 2.23 -5.24 20.53
CA TYR A 980 1.52 -6.15 19.63
C TYR A 980 0.96 -7.34 20.43
N ASP A 981 -0.06 -7.07 21.26
CA ASP A 981 -0.66 -8.05 22.18
C ASP A 981 -1.66 -9.02 21.52
N GLU A 982 -2.07 -8.77 20.28
CA GLU A 982 -2.86 -9.69 19.45
C GLU A 982 -2.06 -10.91 18.95
N GLY A 983 -0.73 -10.82 18.97
CA GLY A 983 0.19 -11.88 18.58
C GLY A 983 0.07 -12.31 17.12
N LEU A 984 -0.22 -13.58 16.87
CA LEU A 984 -0.30 -14.16 15.51
C LEU A 984 -1.59 -13.79 14.75
N ASP A 985 -2.52 -13.13 15.43
CA ASP A 985 -3.90 -12.95 14.99
C ASP A 985 -4.19 -11.48 14.66
N ILE A 986 -3.51 -10.95 13.65
CA ILE A 986 -3.93 -9.74 12.91
C ILE A 986 -4.95 -10.10 11.81
N GLY A 987 -5.62 -9.10 11.22
CA GLY A 987 -6.48 -9.29 10.04
C GLY A 987 -7.56 -10.36 10.24
N TYR A 988 -7.84 -11.17 9.20
CA TYR A 988 -8.85 -12.24 9.23
C TYR A 988 -8.67 -13.22 10.40
N ARG A 989 -7.44 -13.42 10.90
CA ARG A 989 -7.15 -14.29 12.04
C ARG A 989 -7.75 -13.68 13.32
N ALA A 990 -7.55 -12.38 13.53
CA ALA A 990 -8.18 -11.58 14.59
C ALA A 990 -9.72 -11.70 14.55
N TRP A 991 -10.31 -11.58 13.37
CA TRP A 991 -11.76 -11.69 13.16
C TRP A 991 -12.29 -13.10 13.48
N LEU A 992 -11.55 -14.15 13.09
CA LEU A 992 -11.90 -15.54 13.41
C LEU A 992 -11.78 -15.83 14.90
N ARG A 993 -10.72 -15.36 15.58
CA ARG A 993 -10.51 -15.53 17.02
C ARG A 993 -11.54 -14.79 17.86
N SER A 994 -11.89 -13.57 17.47
CA SER A 994 -12.93 -12.76 18.14
C SER A 994 -14.36 -13.22 17.84
N GLY A 995 -14.57 -14.07 16.83
CA GLY A 995 -15.89 -14.55 16.41
C GLY A 995 -16.78 -13.47 15.78
N ARG A 996 -16.19 -12.32 15.39
CA ARG A 996 -16.88 -11.20 14.73
C ARG A 996 -17.13 -11.53 13.25
N THR A 997 -18.06 -10.82 12.61
CA THR A 997 -18.35 -10.97 11.17
C THR A 997 -18.07 -9.65 10.43
N PRO A 998 -17.06 -9.59 9.55
CA PRO A 998 -16.74 -8.40 8.75
C PRO A 998 -17.79 -8.16 7.66
N ALA A 999 -17.73 -7.00 7.02
CA ALA A 999 -18.51 -6.73 5.81
C ALA A 999 -18.05 -7.66 4.68
N TYR A 1000 -16.73 -7.82 4.51
CA TYR A 1000 -16.12 -8.73 3.56
C TYR A 1000 -14.84 -9.34 4.15
N TRP A 1001 -14.67 -10.65 3.99
CA TRP A 1001 -13.52 -11.41 4.51
C TRP A 1001 -12.30 -11.34 3.58
N PHE A 1002 -11.10 -11.49 4.13
CA PHE A 1002 -9.90 -11.85 3.37
C PHE A 1002 -10.16 -12.94 2.33
N GLY A 1003 -9.60 -12.76 1.13
CA GLY A 1003 -9.80 -13.61 -0.03
C GLY A 1003 -11.16 -13.47 -0.73
N HIS A 1004 -12.15 -12.75 -0.19
CA HIS A 1004 -13.45 -12.58 -0.85
C HIS A 1004 -13.35 -11.78 -2.16
N GLY A 1005 -14.14 -12.20 -3.15
CA GLY A 1005 -14.35 -11.48 -4.41
C GLY A 1005 -15.24 -12.30 -5.33
N LEU A 1006 -16.08 -11.62 -6.10
CA LEU A 1006 -17.00 -12.20 -7.08
C LEU A 1006 -16.41 -12.05 -8.49
N GLY A 1007 -16.96 -12.81 -9.44
CA GLY A 1007 -16.81 -12.59 -10.87
C GLY A 1007 -18.17 -12.37 -11.53
N TYR A 1008 -18.22 -12.46 -12.85
CA TYR A 1008 -19.45 -12.52 -13.64
C TYR A 1008 -19.92 -13.96 -13.89
N THR A 1009 -19.06 -14.94 -13.68
CA THR A 1009 -19.46 -16.35 -13.57
C THR A 1009 -19.57 -16.83 -12.11
N THR A 1010 -20.10 -18.05 -11.92
CA THR A 1010 -20.16 -18.72 -10.61
C THR A 1010 -19.31 -19.99 -10.58
N TRP A 1011 -18.80 -20.34 -9.40
CA TRP A 1011 -17.86 -21.45 -9.23
C TRP A 1011 -18.30 -22.43 -8.14
N SER A 1012 -18.24 -23.71 -8.48
CA SER A 1012 -18.50 -24.83 -7.58
C SER A 1012 -17.21 -25.60 -7.26
N TYR A 1013 -17.03 -25.95 -6.00
CA TYR A 1013 -15.86 -26.66 -5.49
C TYR A 1013 -16.26 -28.11 -5.23
N GLU A 1014 -15.65 -29.05 -5.94
CA GLU A 1014 -16.17 -30.43 -6.04
C GLU A 1014 -15.38 -31.45 -5.23
N ALA A 1015 -14.05 -31.33 -5.20
CA ALA A 1015 -13.18 -32.31 -4.56
C ALA A 1015 -11.82 -31.69 -4.17
N ILE A 1016 -11.25 -32.19 -3.08
CA ILE A 1016 -9.86 -31.95 -2.70
C ILE A 1016 -9.15 -33.29 -2.46
N ALA A 1017 -7.95 -33.44 -3.02
CA ALA A 1017 -6.98 -34.47 -2.66
C ALA A 1017 -5.70 -33.81 -2.15
N VAL A 1018 -5.05 -34.39 -1.14
CA VAL A 1018 -3.79 -33.86 -0.58
C VAL A 1018 -2.77 -34.98 -0.49
N THR A 1019 -1.56 -34.72 -0.96
CA THR A 1019 -0.41 -35.64 -0.91
C THR A 1019 0.76 -34.97 -0.19
N ALA A 1020 1.41 -35.65 0.74
CA ALA A 1020 2.64 -35.15 1.36
C ALA A 1020 3.80 -35.12 0.34
N THR A 1021 4.59 -34.05 0.33
CA THR A 1021 5.67 -33.80 -0.62
C THR A 1021 6.95 -33.41 0.12
N GLY A 1022 7.73 -34.42 0.52
CA GLY A 1022 8.92 -34.24 1.36
C GLY A 1022 8.54 -33.63 2.72
N HIS A 1023 9.01 -32.40 2.98
CA HIS A 1023 8.63 -31.66 4.19
C HIS A 1023 7.37 -30.78 4.03
N GLY A 1024 6.82 -30.64 2.82
CA GLY A 1024 5.56 -29.94 2.55
C GLY A 1024 4.41 -30.88 2.20
N ALA A 1025 3.39 -30.34 1.54
CA ALA A 1025 2.33 -31.09 0.88
C ALA A 1025 1.91 -30.42 -0.43
N ARG A 1026 1.08 -31.10 -1.22
CA ARG A 1026 0.43 -30.58 -2.43
C ARG A 1026 -1.06 -30.90 -2.35
N ALA A 1027 -1.90 -29.90 -2.57
CA ALA A 1027 -3.34 -30.04 -2.71
C ALA A 1027 -3.73 -29.95 -4.19
N GLN A 1028 -4.57 -30.88 -4.64
CA GLN A 1028 -5.27 -30.84 -5.92
C GLN A 1028 -6.75 -30.56 -5.62
N VAL A 1029 -7.27 -29.46 -6.15
CA VAL A 1029 -8.64 -28.99 -5.89
C VAL A 1029 -9.38 -28.89 -7.21
N ARG A 1030 -10.42 -29.69 -7.40
CA ARG A 1030 -11.26 -29.61 -8.61
C ARG A 1030 -12.38 -28.61 -8.41
N VAL A 1031 -12.42 -27.62 -9.30
CA VAL A 1031 -13.49 -26.61 -9.38
C VAL A 1031 -14.13 -26.63 -10.76
N THR A 1032 -15.42 -26.30 -10.82
CA THR A 1032 -16.19 -26.20 -12.06
C THR A 1032 -16.83 -24.83 -12.17
N ASN A 1033 -16.61 -24.17 -13.30
CA ASN A 1033 -17.32 -22.96 -13.69
C ASN A 1033 -18.79 -23.33 -13.97
N ALA A 1034 -19.68 -22.95 -13.07
CA ALA A 1034 -21.10 -23.30 -13.08
C ALA A 1034 -22.00 -22.19 -13.67
N GLY A 1035 -21.41 -21.07 -14.12
CA GLY A 1035 -22.14 -19.96 -14.72
C GLY A 1035 -22.26 -20.06 -16.24
N ARG A 1036 -22.31 -18.91 -16.91
CA ARG A 1036 -22.67 -18.79 -18.35
C ARG A 1036 -21.59 -18.18 -19.24
N CYS A 1037 -20.53 -17.65 -18.66
CA CYS A 1037 -19.37 -17.09 -19.33
C CYS A 1037 -18.10 -17.83 -18.91
N SER A 1038 -17.02 -17.69 -19.68
CA SER A 1038 -15.67 -18.00 -19.19
C SER A 1038 -15.32 -17.07 -18.04
N GLY A 1039 -14.51 -17.53 -17.09
CA GLY A 1039 -14.05 -16.68 -15.98
C GLY A 1039 -12.81 -17.19 -15.27
N ARG A 1040 -12.44 -16.49 -14.19
CA ARG A 1040 -11.29 -16.75 -13.31
C ARG A 1040 -11.74 -17.07 -11.87
N GLU A 1041 -11.06 -18.02 -11.23
CA GLU A 1041 -11.18 -18.28 -9.80
C GLU A 1041 -9.80 -18.35 -9.15
N VAL A 1042 -9.73 -17.94 -7.89
CA VAL A 1042 -8.52 -18.09 -7.05
C VAL A 1042 -8.84 -19.10 -5.96
N VAL A 1043 -8.37 -20.33 -6.15
CA VAL A 1043 -8.51 -21.39 -5.16
C VAL A 1043 -7.52 -21.12 -4.03
N GLN A 1044 -8.05 -20.94 -2.83
CA GLN A 1044 -7.28 -20.68 -1.61
C GLN A 1044 -7.30 -21.92 -0.72
N VAL A 1045 -6.14 -22.29 -0.17
CA VAL A 1045 -5.98 -23.44 0.72
C VAL A 1045 -5.47 -22.96 2.07
N TYR A 1046 -6.22 -23.27 3.11
CA TYR A 1046 -5.94 -22.91 4.50
C TYR A 1046 -5.62 -24.16 5.32
N LEU A 1047 -4.76 -24.01 6.31
CA LEU A 1047 -4.52 -25.02 7.34
C LEU A 1047 -5.25 -24.65 8.64
N ALA A 1048 -5.72 -25.66 9.36
CA ALA A 1048 -6.25 -25.52 10.71
C ALA A 1048 -5.84 -26.71 11.58
N ARG A 1049 -5.67 -26.47 12.89
CA ARG A 1049 -5.32 -27.50 13.87
C ARG A 1049 -5.98 -27.17 15.23
N PRO A 1050 -7.21 -27.65 15.50
CA PRO A 1050 -7.88 -27.36 16.78
C PRO A 1050 -7.17 -28.07 17.96
N ASP A 1051 -6.72 -29.31 17.76
CA ASP A 1051 -5.95 -30.08 18.73
C ASP A 1051 -4.44 -29.76 18.64
N SER A 1052 -4.11 -28.48 18.77
CA SER A 1052 -2.73 -27.95 18.79
C SER A 1052 -2.18 -27.93 20.21
N ALA A 1053 -0.91 -28.30 20.39
CA ALA A 1053 -0.23 -28.24 21.69
C ALA A 1053 0.36 -26.84 21.97
N VAL A 1054 0.56 -26.04 20.92
CA VAL A 1054 0.91 -24.61 20.99
C VAL A 1054 -0.24 -23.75 20.48
N GLU A 1055 -0.30 -22.49 20.89
CA GLU A 1055 -1.30 -21.55 20.34
C GLU A 1055 -1.11 -21.35 18.83
N ARG A 1056 -2.21 -21.29 18.08
CA ARG A 1056 -2.22 -21.04 16.63
C ARG A 1056 -3.44 -20.19 16.25
N PRO A 1057 -3.38 -19.44 15.14
CA PRO A 1057 -4.57 -18.87 14.52
C PRO A 1057 -5.62 -19.96 14.23
N VAL A 1058 -6.90 -19.61 14.30
CA VAL A 1058 -8.03 -20.54 14.06
C VAL A 1058 -7.88 -21.29 12.73
N ARG A 1059 -7.38 -20.58 11.71
CA ARG A 1059 -6.90 -21.08 10.42
C ARG A 1059 -5.99 -20.02 9.80
N TRP A 1060 -5.05 -20.44 8.96
CA TRP A 1060 -4.16 -19.53 8.22
C TRP A 1060 -3.96 -19.99 6.78
N LEU A 1061 -3.69 -19.06 5.87
CA LEU A 1061 -3.41 -19.34 4.46
C LEU A 1061 -2.13 -20.17 4.35
N ALA A 1062 -2.18 -21.24 3.56
CA ALA A 1062 -1.07 -22.17 3.34
C ALA A 1062 -0.67 -22.30 1.87
N GLY A 1063 -1.51 -21.82 0.95
CA GLY A 1063 -1.19 -21.71 -0.48
C GLY A 1063 -2.41 -21.26 -1.29
N PHE A 1064 -2.19 -20.88 -2.54
CA PHE A 1064 -3.24 -20.53 -3.49
C PHE A 1064 -2.84 -20.87 -4.92
N ALA A 1065 -3.82 -20.96 -5.83
CA ALA A 1065 -3.60 -20.97 -7.27
C ALA A 1065 -4.78 -20.31 -8.00
N ALA A 1066 -4.49 -19.50 -9.00
CA ALA A 1066 -5.49 -18.99 -9.93
C ALA A 1066 -5.75 -20.02 -11.05
N VAL A 1067 -6.99 -20.15 -11.48
CA VAL A 1067 -7.42 -20.98 -12.61
C VAL A 1067 -8.44 -20.25 -13.48
N THR A 1068 -8.52 -20.60 -14.75
CA THR A 1068 -9.55 -20.13 -15.68
C THR A 1068 -10.28 -21.31 -16.30
N ALA A 1069 -11.57 -21.13 -16.61
CA ALA A 1069 -12.36 -22.15 -17.30
C ALA A 1069 -13.51 -21.52 -18.09
N GLU A 1070 -13.83 -22.12 -19.24
CA GLU A 1070 -15.05 -21.84 -20.00
C GLU A 1070 -16.32 -22.22 -19.21
N ALA A 1071 -17.47 -21.68 -19.61
CA ALA A 1071 -18.76 -21.99 -18.96
C ALA A 1071 -19.06 -23.50 -18.99
N GLY A 1072 -19.33 -24.08 -17.82
CA GLY A 1072 -19.61 -25.51 -17.64
C GLY A 1072 -18.36 -26.42 -17.58
N ALA A 1073 -17.14 -25.88 -17.67
CA ALA A 1073 -15.92 -26.66 -17.65
C ALA A 1073 -15.33 -26.85 -16.22
N SER A 1074 -14.81 -28.05 -15.96
CA SER A 1074 -14.06 -28.40 -14.75
C SER A 1074 -12.56 -28.24 -14.97
N VAL A 1075 -11.86 -27.73 -13.95
CA VAL A 1075 -10.39 -27.55 -13.92
C VAL A 1075 -9.83 -27.97 -12.56
N GLU A 1076 -8.58 -28.43 -12.53
CA GLU A 1076 -7.90 -28.83 -11.29
C GLU A 1076 -6.82 -27.79 -10.93
N ALA A 1077 -7.03 -27.07 -9.83
CA ALA A 1077 -6.04 -26.19 -9.25
C ALA A 1077 -5.02 -27.03 -8.46
N THR A 1078 -3.74 -26.94 -8.82
CA THR A 1078 -2.64 -27.52 -8.03
C THR A 1078 -2.03 -26.44 -7.15
N VAL A 1079 -2.08 -26.67 -5.84
CA VAL A 1079 -1.59 -25.74 -4.81
C VAL A 1079 -0.49 -26.43 -3.98
N ASP A 1080 0.73 -25.90 -4.02
CA ASP A 1080 1.82 -26.36 -3.17
C ASP A 1080 1.74 -25.70 -1.78
N LEU A 1081 1.87 -26.53 -0.74
CA LEU A 1081 1.80 -26.16 0.67
C LEU A 1081 3.21 -26.30 1.27
N PRO A 1082 3.96 -25.19 1.48
CA PRO A 1082 5.37 -25.24 1.85
C PRO A 1082 5.55 -25.77 3.28
N ALA A 1083 6.72 -26.34 3.56
CA ALA A 1083 7.03 -26.91 4.89
C ALA A 1083 6.80 -25.92 6.05
N ARG A 1084 7.13 -24.64 5.83
CA ARG A 1084 6.94 -23.53 6.78
C ARG A 1084 5.47 -23.38 7.22
N ALA A 1085 4.49 -23.67 6.36
CA ALA A 1085 3.06 -23.52 6.68
C ALA A 1085 2.55 -24.53 7.74
N PHE A 1086 3.30 -25.61 7.99
CA PHE A 1086 3.02 -26.61 9.05
C PHE A 1086 3.87 -26.40 10.31
N ALA A 1087 4.73 -25.37 10.33
CA ALA A 1087 5.68 -25.15 11.41
C ALA A 1087 5.12 -24.20 12.49
N HIS A 1088 5.92 -24.01 13.53
CA HIS A 1088 5.88 -22.86 14.45
C HIS A 1088 7.31 -22.55 14.88
N TRP A 1089 7.60 -21.33 15.30
CA TRP A 1089 8.86 -21.00 15.98
C TRP A 1089 8.76 -21.46 17.44
N SER A 1090 9.75 -22.22 17.89
CA SER A 1090 9.89 -22.66 19.28
C SER A 1090 11.06 -21.89 19.89
N THR A 1091 10.74 -20.86 20.69
CA THR A 1091 11.69 -20.01 21.40
C THR A 1091 12.61 -20.85 22.32
N ASP A 1092 12.02 -21.78 23.10
CA ASP A 1092 12.71 -22.81 23.90
C ASP A 1092 13.80 -23.61 23.15
N ARG A 1093 13.72 -23.68 21.82
CA ARG A 1093 14.61 -24.44 20.95
C ARG A 1093 15.41 -23.58 19.98
N GLY A 1094 15.18 -22.26 19.95
CA GLY A 1094 15.73 -21.34 18.95
C GLY A 1094 15.47 -21.80 17.51
N GLY A 1095 14.29 -22.37 17.20
CA GLY A 1095 14.12 -23.05 15.92
C GLY A 1095 12.70 -23.42 15.51
N TRP A 1096 12.54 -23.68 14.20
CA TRP A 1096 11.28 -24.09 13.58
C TRP A 1096 10.92 -25.55 13.87
N MET A 1097 9.72 -25.78 14.38
CA MET A 1097 9.21 -27.09 14.79
C MET A 1097 7.87 -27.41 14.10
N VAL A 1098 7.69 -28.65 13.64
CA VAL A 1098 6.40 -29.16 13.13
C VAL A 1098 5.79 -30.11 14.15
N GLU A 1099 4.51 -29.94 14.48
CA GLU A 1099 3.79 -30.85 15.37
C GLU A 1099 3.31 -32.11 14.61
N PRO A 1100 3.61 -33.34 15.09
CA PRO A 1100 3.07 -34.57 14.51
C PRO A 1100 1.56 -34.70 14.76
N GLY A 1101 0.91 -35.59 14.01
CA GLY A 1101 -0.54 -35.86 14.05
C GLY A 1101 -1.33 -35.22 12.91
N THR A 1102 -2.64 -35.14 13.10
CA THR A 1102 -3.63 -34.70 12.11
C THR A 1102 -3.62 -33.18 11.90
N TRP A 1103 -3.61 -32.77 10.64
CA TRP A 1103 -3.84 -31.38 10.20
C TRP A 1103 -5.09 -31.31 9.34
N HIS A 1104 -5.93 -30.29 9.51
CA HIS A 1104 -7.05 -30.04 8.60
C HIS A 1104 -6.58 -29.20 7.43
N VAL A 1105 -6.89 -29.64 6.22
CA VAL A 1105 -6.66 -28.87 4.98
C VAL A 1105 -8.01 -28.45 4.43
N LEU A 1106 -8.22 -27.15 4.36
CA LEU A 1106 -9.48 -26.50 4.00
C LEU A 1106 -9.31 -25.78 2.66
N ALA A 1107 -10.26 -25.87 1.75
CA ALA A 1107 -10.17 -25.19 0.44
C ALA A 1107 -11.49 -24.53 0.02
N GLY A 1108 -11.36 -23.39 -0.65
CA GLY A 1108 -12.48 -22.56 -1.07
C GLY A 1108 -12.03 -21.23 -1.67
N ARG A 1109 -12.91 -20.22 -1.61
CA ARG A 1109 -12.71 -18.92 -2.28
C ARG A 1109 -12.37 -17.76 -1.35
N SER A 1110 -12.46 -17.94 -0.03
CA SER A 1110 -12.16 -16.88 0.96
C SER A 1110 -11.86 -17.49 2.33
N ALA A 1111 -11.39 -16.68 3.28
CA ALA A 1111 -11.18 -17.10 4.67
C ALA A 1111 -12.48 -17.58 5.36
N ALA A 1112 -13.66 -17.31 4.80
CA ALA A 1112 -14.95 -17.77 5.32
C ALA A 1112 -15.57 -18.93 4.53
N ASP A 1113 -15.61 -18.84 3.20
CA ASP A 1113 -16.22 -19.85 2.32
C ASP A 1113 -15.20 -20.93 1.92
N LEU A 1114 -15.09 -21.96 2.77
CA LEU A 1114 -14.24 -23.14 2.60
C LEU A 1114 -15.10 -24.41 2.55
N PRO A 1115 -15.79 -24.70 1.41
CA PRO A 1115 -16.71 -25.82 1.30
C PRO A 1115 -16.02 -27.20 1.26
N LEU A 1116 -14.71 -27.24 1.00
CA LEU A 1116 -13.93 -28.48 0.97
C LEU A 1116 -13.06 -28.60 2.21
N THR A 1117 -13.01 -29.81 2.78
CA THR A 1117 -12.20 -30.16 3.95
C THR A 1117 -11.67 -31.57 3.80
N THR A 1118 -10.39 -31.77 4.10
CA THR A 1118 -9.76 -33.08 4.25
C THR A 1118 -8.73 -33.05 5.38
N THR A 1119 -8.06 -34.17 5.63
CA THR A 1119 -7.05 -34.31 6.69
C THR A 1119 -5.72 -34.80 6.12
N LEU A 1120 -4.62 -34.32 6.71
CA LEU A 1120 -3.26 -34.74 6.41
C LEU A 1120 -2.56 -35.19 7.69
N GLU A 1121 -2.16 -36.45 7.75
CA GLU A 1121 -1.32 -36.98 8.83
C GLU A 1121 0.14 -36.59 8.63
N ARG A 1122 0.76 -36.00 9.66
CA ARG A 1122 2.19 -35.72 9.70
C ARG A 1122 2.87 -36.51 10.83
N ARG A 1123 4.14 -36.85 10.62
CA ARG A 1123 4.99 -37.63 11.53
C ARG A 1123 6.25 -36.84 11.85
#